data_AF-A0A507B730-F1
#
_entry.id   AF-A0A507B730-F1
#
_cell.length_a   1.000
_cell.length_b   1.000
_cell.length_c   1.000
_cell.angle_alpha   90.00
_cell.angle_beta   90.00
_cell.angle_gamma   90.00
#
_symmetry.space_group_name_H-M   'P 1'
#
loop_
_entity.id
_entity.type
_entity.pdbx_description
1 polymer ?
#
loop_
_entity_poly.entity_id
_entity_poly.type
_entity_poly.pdbx_seq_one_letter_code
_entity_poly.pdbx_strand_id
1 'polypeptide(L)'
;MYLSPWAIYYLNPMDLVNIYHRHGVPEWLSQPPMCPSGAARQQHHWLRVREGPKIEAKKAAPAPSFPDGVEVWCDCPDAALDICFVHGLTGDRNHTWTADGERVPWPKTFLPPRLAKTRILTYGYDAYVVKKTTASVNRLLDHANNLLQDFSTDRAICGVGKRPVVFVAHSLGGLVCKKAILQSAESPQPRLRALFESTKGIIFLGTPHDGSSMAAWAKIPASALSLVKSTNLSLLGVLGSDNELLESIQVSFRNLVRTSKANGKPIEVTCFFEQLPILGVGVVVSKRSAAIAGEEEPMSINADHRGMTKFTSVEDNGFKRLFGELIRWKSEIDADNLLPTDSRPDPDIRSHDIERPVEGTCEWLLEHTTLREWAERQRGMLWIKGKPGSGKSTLLKYAFEKRQRIISTGEDSLVLSFFFHDRGNHLQKSPVGFLRSLAYQIIRQVPEILTGSGDPFQQRCREVHRQGDKGEWHPRELQDFVEQSLSKILASRGAWLFVDALDECGKASAVEMFKWFTHLMKKLSVYGFGLHLCVSCRHYPILSQACEFEICPEHQNREDMSAYVQSRFQGSGSLQKSKIPDLITYRASGVFMWARIVIDEAINLDNEGESLASIETRVTSIPKKLDELYSELIGHMNDKPNSLRLIQWVCFARRALTLSELRWAMVIDPESSNRLCEYYSQHHDYIRDKDQLKRRIQTLSCGLAEILPTEEGHVQLVHQSAKDFLLERGLAMLDYKASSPHGTVVGKAHFCLAKSCLRYLALDIMADFDSMKRKTEDSIKLTAPLLSYAVSSWPEHAMRSDEEGVPQDDILEIVAWPSNDLVELWMSYSSMLNLLHPQPDKGSNLVHISALYDIPGLLAAVYRKAGHDHPYCRHDRGHTPLNIASVRGRRKIAKMLIDPDYAMRVAAATGMESTSVKPTTDATDLGRGGSDPRPKSVVKIVPLPLNKDVEINSQGFEGRTPLLGAVCGGHVDIVKLLLKTGKADINAKDRWGGTALAWAVLNCSSEIVELLLATGELQLEPVDHAGGTPLSIAAAKRGSLQTLQLLLDTGKVDVNRRCLEGRTPLSYAAGQGYIDNVEALLKEEKIDINSRDCTGRTALTWALRGLKDLETMAPLMDLASMQELRWAYEKTVELLSSVGAVTEETQQ
;
A
#
# COMPACT_ATOMS: atom_id res chain seq x y z
N MET A 1 -0.48 -20.15 -30.28
CA MET A 1 0.77 -19.58 -30.80
C MET A 1 1.32 -18.65 -29.73
N TYR A 2 2.42 -19.00 -29.04
CA TYR A 2 2.99 -18.15 -27.98
C TYR A 2 3.83 -17.04 -28.63
N LEU A 3 3.43 -15.77 -28.48
CA LEU A 3 4.26 -14.63 -28.88
C LEU A 3 5.42 -14.50 -27.88
N SER A 4 6.65 -14.35 -28.37
CA SER A 4 7.83 -14.11 -27.53
C SER A 4 7.74 -12.73 -26.86
N PRO A 5 8.39 -12.49 -25.70
CA PRO A 5 8.52 -11.14 -25.12
C PRO A 5 9.09 -10.14 -26.13
N TRP A 6 9.94 -10.63 -27.05
CA TRP A 6 10.53 -9.88 -28.15
C TRP A 6 9.51 -9.43 -29.20
N ALA A 7 8.47 -10.22 -29.48
CA ALA A 7 7.45 -9.92 -30.50
C ALA A 7 6.69 -8.61 -30.24
N ILE A 8 6.51 -8.22 -28.98
CA ILE A 8 5.85 -6.96 -28.59
C ILE A 8 6.66 -5.73 -29.05
N TYR A 9 7.99 -5.87 -29.18
CA TYR A 9 8.87 -4.77 -29.55
C TYR A 9 9.07 -4.60 -31.07
N TYR A 10 8.75 -5.64 -31.86
CA TYR A 10 8.79 -5.57 -33.33
C TYR A 10 7.48 -5.09 -33.95
N LEU A 11 6.37 -5.29 -33.23
CA LEU A 11 5.06 -4.85 -33.66
C LEU A 11 4.92 -3.35 -33.39
N ASN A 12 4.49 -2.61 -34.41
CA ASN A 12 3.96 -1.27 -34.17
C ASN A 12 2.78 -1.43 -33.18
N PRO A 13 2.59 -0.53 -32.20
CA PRO A 13 1.43 -0.53 -31.29
C PRO A 13 0.08 -0.83 -31.99
N MET A 14 -0.06 -0.42 -33.25
CA MET A 14 -1.24 -0.64 -34.09
C MET A 14 -1.42 -2.07 -34.61
N ASP A 15 -0.33 -2.79 -34.87
CA ASP A 15 -0.40 -4.21 -35.25
C ASP A 15 -0.78 -5.07 -34.02
N LEU A 16 -0.34 -4.69 -32.82
CA LEU A 16 -0.76 -5.30 -31.55
C LEU A 16 -2.27 -5.13 -31.30
N VAL A 17 -2.83 -3.93 -31.53
CA VAL A 17 -4.27 -3.65 -31.41
C VAL A 17 -5.08 -4.44 -32.45
N ASN A 18 -4.59 -4.54 -33.70
CA ASN A 18 -5.25 -5.30 -34.76
C ASN A 18 -5.18 -6.82 -34.55
N ILE A 19 -4.09 -7.36 -34.00
CA ILE A 19 -3.97 -8.76 -33.58
C ILE A 19 -4.94 -9.04 -32.42
N TYR A 20 -5.07 -8.11 -31.48
CA TYR A 20 -6.03 -8.18 -30.36
C TYR A 20 -7.48 -8.23 -30.85
N HIS A 21 -7.82 -7.41 -31.86
CA HIS A 21 -9.16 -7.38 -32.46
C HIS A 21 -9.47 -8.58 -33.35
N ARG A 22 -8.48 -9.16 -34.06
CA ARG A 22 -8.69 -10.30 -34.97
C ARG A 22 -8.70 -11.66 -34.28
N HIS A 23 -7.92 -11.85 -33.21
CA HIS A 23 -7.72 -13.16 -32.60
C HIS A 23 -8.41 -13.35 -31.25
N GLY A 24 -9.03 -12.30 -30.69
CA GLY A 24 -9.63 -12.35 -29.36
C GLY A 24 -8.59 -12.53 -28.24
N VAL A 25 -9.05 -12.47 -27.00
CA VAL A 25 -8.22 -12.69 -25.80
C VAL A 25 -7.59 -14.09 -25.87
N PRO A 26 -6.25 -14.23 -25.78
CA PRO A 26 -5.62 -15.54 -25.70
C PRO A 26 -6.17 -16.36 -24.52
N GLU A 27 -6.46 -17.65 -24.72
CA GLU A 27 -7.07 -18.56 -23.71
C GLU A 27 -6.35 -18.62 -22.33
N TRP A 28 -5.16 -18.06 -22.18
CA TRP A 28 -4.47 -17.97 -20.89
C TRP A 28 -4.88 -16.76 -20.04
N LEU A 29 -5.64 -15.80 -20.58
CA LEU A 29 -6.27 -14.71 -19.84
C LEU A 29 -7.66 -15.09 -19.29
N SER A 30 -8.16 -16.29 -19.61
CA SER A 30 -9.50 -16.77 -19.22
C SER A 30 -9.53 -18.15 -18.53
N GLN A 31 -8.39 -18.68 -18.06
CA GLN A 31 -8.38 -19.88 -17.21
C GLN A 31 -7.85 -19.62 -15.78
N PRO A 32 -8.62 -20.00 -14.74
CA PRO A 32 -8.12 -20.07 -13.36
C PRO A 32 -7.13 -21.24 -13.20
N PRO A 33 -6.27 -21.24 -12.16
CA PRO A 33 -5.28 -22.30 -11.96
C PRO A 33 -5.99 -23.65 -11.73
N MET A 34 -5.77 -24.60 -12.64
CA MET A 34 -6.18 -25.99 -12.43
C MET A 34 -5.19 -26.72 -11.53
N CYS A 35 -5.69 -27.26 -10.43
CA CYS A 35 -5.11 -28.35 -9.66
C CYS A 35 -5.89 -29.66 -9.92
N PRO A 36 -5.31 -30.85 -9.63
CA PRO A 36 -5.54 -32.07 -10.40
C PRO A 36 -6.60 -33.03 -9.83
N SER A 37 -7.02 -33.97 -10.69
CA SER A 37 -7.88 -35.18 -10.51
C SER A 37 -9.20 -35.06 -11.29
N GLY A 38 -9.68 -36.01 -12.10
CA GLY A 38 -9.43 -37.44 -12.13
C GLY A 38 -10.56 -38.21 -11.44
N ALA A 39 -11.76 -38.30 -12.05
CA ALA A 39 -12.58 -39.52 -12.16
C ALA A 39 -14.06 -39.26 -12.55
N ALA A 40 -14.60 -40.25 -13.28
CA ALA A 40 -15.99 -40.69 -13.40
C ALA A 40 -16.92 -40.10 -14.48
N ARG A 41 -17.03 -40.90 -15.55
CA ARG A 41 -18.13 -41.02 -16.53
C ARG A 41 -19.49 -41.26 -15.86
N GLN A 42 -20.58 -40.77 -16.45
CA GLN A 42 -21.68 -41.62 -16.97
C GLN A 42 -22.71 -40.83 -17.82
N GLN A 43 -23.20 -41.53 -18.84
CA GLN A 43 -24.09 -41.10 -19.93
C GLN A 43 -25.59 -41.26 -19.59
N HIS A 44 -26.43 -40.81 -20.55
CA HIS A 44 -27.83 -41.16 -20.85
C HIS A 44 -28.90 -40.21 -20.27
N HIS A 45 -30.00 -39.84 -20.95
CA HIS A 45 -30.48 -39.92 -22.33
C HIS A 45 -31.79 -39.11 -22.35
N TRP A 46 -32.03 -38.29 -23.37
CA TRP A 46 -33.29 -37.56 -23.55
C TRP A 46 -34.37 -38.48 -24.16
N LEU A 47 -35.61 -38.41 -23.68
CA LEU A 47 -36.80 -38.90 -24.38
C LEU A 47 -37.90 -37.83 -24.38
N ARG A 48 -38.30 -37.44 -25.60
CA ARG A 48 -39.50 -36.66 -25.96
C ARG A 48 -40.77 -37.37 -25.52
N VAL A 49 -41.84 -36.63 -25.17
CA VAL A 49 -43.21 -36.87 -25.69
C VAL A 49 -44.08 -35.58 -25.62
N ARG A 50 -44.51 -35.17 -26.82
CA ARG A 50 -45.79 -34.61 -27.34
C ARG A 50 -46.64 -33.59 -26.55
N GLU A 51 -46.98 -32.54 -27.31
CA GLU A 51 -48.07 -31.58 -27.10
C GLU A 51 -49.47 -32.22 -27.15
N GLY A 52 -50.36 -31.71 -26.30
CA GLY A 52 -51.82 -31.91 -26.31
C GLY A 52 -52.56 -30.55 -26.27
N PRO A 53 -53.86 -30.51 -26.61
CA PRO A 53 -54.49 -29.37 -27.29
C PRO A 53 -54.94 -28.23 -26.37
N LYS A 54 -54.94 -27.04 -26.98
CA LYS A 54 -55.33 -25.72 -26.45
C LYS A 54 -56.76 -25.71 -25.92
N ILE A 55 -56.91 -25.29 -24.66
CA ILE A 55 -58.14 -24.70 -24.12
C ILE A 55 -57.91 -23.19 -24.02
N GLU A 56 -58.69 -22.42 -24.76
CA GLU A 56 -58.72 -20.96 -24.69
C GLU A 56 -59.30 -20.51 -23.34
N ALA A 57 -58.42 -20.17 -22.40
CA ALA A 57 -58.76 -19.30 -21.28
C ALA A 57 -58.47 -17.85 -21.71
N LYS A 58 -59.51 -17.00 -21.71
CA LYS A 58 -59.39 -15.54 -21.86
C LYS A 58 -58.30 -15.02 -20.90
N LYS A 59 -57.13 -14.66 -21.42
CA LYS A 59 -56.10 -13.94 -20.66
C LYS A 59 -56.64 -12.55 -20.35
N ALA A 60 -57.01 -12.32 -19.09
CA ALA A 60 -57.00 -10.97 -18.54
C ALA A 60 -55.59 -10.40 -18.75
N ALA A 61 -55.51 -9.15 -19.22
CA ALA A 61 -54.24 -8.44 -19.33
C ALA A 61 -53.54 -8.49 -17.94
N PRO A 62 -52.25 -8.84 -17.86
CA PRO A 62 -51.53 -8.79 -16.60
C PRO A 62 -51.58 -7.35 -16.09
N ALA A 63 -51.96 -7.17 -14.82
CA ALA A 63 -51.87 -5.88 -14.16
C ALA A 63 -50.42 -5.37 -14.29
N PRO A 64 -50.18 -4.07 -14.54
CA PRO A 64 -48.83 -3.53 -14.66
C PRO A 64 -48.04 -3.86 -13.39
N SER A 65 -46.94 -4.60 -13.55
CA SER A 65 -46.02 -4.94 -12.46
C SER A 65 -45.30 -3.67 -11.99
N PHE A 66 -45.14 -3.50 -10.68
CA PHE A 66 -44.37 -2.41 -10.11
C PHE A 66 -42.92 -2.45 -10.65
N PRO A 67 -42.31 -1.31 -11.04
CA PRO A 67 -40.96 -1.27 -11.60
C PRO A 67 -39.90 -1.51 -10.51
N ASP A 68 -39.69 -2.78 -10.16
CA ASP A 68 -38.80 -3.27 -9.10
C ASP A 68 -37.38 -3.58 -9.60
N GLY A 69 -36.38 -3.44 -8.74
CA GLY A 69 -34.97 -3.75 -9.02
C GLY A 69 -34.16 -2.63 -9.70
N VAL A 70 -32.98 -2.98 -10.23
CA VAL A 70 -32.05 -2.05 -10.90
C VAL A 70 -32.45 -1.80 -12.36
N GLU A 71 -32.44 -0.54 -12.79
CA GLU A 71 -32.58 -0.15 -14.20
C GLU A 71 -31.45 0.78 -14.61
N VAL A 72 -30.85 0.50 -15.77
CA VAL A 72 -29.81 1.35 -16.38
C VAL A 72 -30.47 2.43 -17.21
N TRP A 73 -30.25 3.68 -16.83
CA TRP A 73 -30.80 4.85 -17.49
C TRP A 73 -29.86 5.44 -18.53
N CYS A 74 -28.56 5.44 -18.23
CA CYS A 74 -27.50 5.78 -19.16
C CYS A 74 -26.35 4.79 -18.97
N ASP A 75 -26.03 4.03 -20.01
CA ASP A 75 -24.91 3.10 -19.97
C ASP A 75 -23.68 3.73 -20.66
N CYS A 76 -22.50 3.42 -20.12
CA CYS A 76 -21.23 3.97 -20.56
C CYS A 76 -20.17 2.88 -20.33
N PRO A 77 -19.70 2.20 -21.38
CA PRO A 77 -18.78 1.06 -21.25
C PRO A 77 -17.45 1.41 -20.55
N ASP A 78 -16.98 2.64 -20.72
CA ASP A 78 -15.77 3.20 -20.10
C ASP A 78 -16.06 3.99 -18.81
N ALA A 79 -17.23 3.77 -18.19
CA ALA A 79 -17.59 4.50 -16.98
C ALA A 79 -16.57 4.26 -15.84
N ALA A 80 -16.19 5.36 -15.20
CA ALA A 80 -15.35 5.40 -14.01
C ALA A 80 -16.16 5.55 -12.71
N LEU A 81 -17.44 5.88 -12.81
CA LEU A 81 -18.36 6.14 -11.70
C LEU A 81 -19.77 5.60 -12.01
N ASP A 82 -20.42 4.99 -11.02
CA ASP A 82 -21.85 4.67 -11.05
C ASP A 82 -22.63 5.69 -10.19
N ILE A 83 -23.73 6.23 -10.69
CA ILE A 83 -24.68 7.05 -9.91
C ILE A 83 -26.02 6.31 -9.82
N CYS A 84 -26.49 6.02 -8.61
CA CYS A 84 -27.72 5.27 -8.38
C CYS A 84 -28.80 6.11 -7.69
N PHE A 85 -29.93 6.32 -8.39
CA PHE A 85 -31.09 7.06 -7.89
C PHE A 85 -32.09 6.14 -7.18
N VAL A 86 -32.42 6.43 -5.92
CA VAL A 86 -33.31 5.60 -5.08
C VAL A 86 -34.49 6.43 -4.59
N HIS A 87 -35.70 6.04 -5.01
CA HIS A 87 -36.91 6.80 -4.73
C HIS A 87 -37.44 6.66 -3.29
N GLY A 88 -38.33 7.56 -2.90
CA GLY A 88 -38.94 7.62 -1.57
C GLY A 88 -40.30 6.93 -1.43
N LEU A 89 -40.92 7.14 -0.27
CA LEU A 89 -42.25 6.63 0.08
C LEU A 89 -43.31 7.12 -0.91
N THR A 90 -44.26 6.26 -1.28
CA THR A 90 -45.35 6.54 -2.25
C THR A 90 -44.92 6.90 -3.68
N GLY A 91 -43.62 6.85 -3.98
CA GLY A 91 -43.08 7.03 -5.34
C GLY A 91 -42.68 5.71 -5.99
N ASP A 92 -42.20 5.80 -7.22
CA ASP A 92 -41.49 4.73 -7.94
C ASP A 92 -40.28 5.28 -8.67
N ARG A 93 -39.43 4.37 -9.17
CA ARG A 93 -38.15 4.72 -9.79
C ARG A 93 -38.26 5.56 -11.06
N ASN A 94 -39.44 5.61 -11.71
CA ASN A 94 -39.65 6.38 -12.93
C ASN A 94 -40.28 7.75 -12.64
N HIS A 95 -41.31 7.82 -11.80
CA HIS A 95 -42.08 9.06 -11.60
C HIS A 95 -41.43 10.03 -10.60
N THR A 96 -40.66 9.53 -9.63
CA THR A 96 -40.07 10.37 -8.56
C THR A 96 -39.13 11.45 -9.12
N TRP A 97 -38.46 11.13 -10.22
CA TRP A 97 -37.44 11.96 -10.86
C TRP A 97 -37.94 12.64 -12.15
N THR A 98 -39.26 12.60 -12.40
CA THR A 98 -39.88 13.18 -13.59
C THR A 98 -40.73 14.39 -13.18
N ALA A 99 -40.40 15.55 -13.75
CA ALA A 99 -41.13 16.78 -13.51
C ALA A 99 -42.57 16.71 -14.05
N ASP A 100 -43.47 17.52 -13.49
CA ASP A 100 -44.88 17.49 -13.88
C ASP A 100 -45.03 17.94 -15.34
N GLY A 101 -45.72 17.12 -16.16
CA GLY A 101 -45.87 17.35 -17.61
C GLY A 101 -44.76 16.72 -18.46
N GLU A 102 -43.65 16.28 -17.87
CA GLU A 102 -42.56 15.61 -18.58
C GLU A 102 -42.78 14.09 -18.68
N ARG A 103 -42.22 13.47 -19.73
CA ARG A 103 -42.30 12.02 -19.96
C ARG A 103 -41.02 11.26 -19.61
N VAL A 104 -39.90 11.97 -19.44
CA VAL A 104 -38.57 11.38 -19.23
C VAL A 104 -37.98 11.97 -17.95
N PRO A 105 -37.41 11.13 -17.06
CA PRO A 105 -36.80 11.62 -15.82
C PRO A 105 -35.57 12.48 -16.13
N TRP A 106 -35.43 13.62 -15.43
CA TRP A 106 -34.36 14.59 -15.70
C TRP A 106 -32.94 14.03 -15.56
N PRO A 107 -32.64 13.00 -14.73
CA PRO A 107 -31.30 12.40 -14.71
C PRO A 107 -30.88 11.79 -16.05
N LYS A 108 -31.82 11.37 -16.91
CA LYS A 108 -31.53 10.86 -18.26
C LYS A 108 -31.20 11.95 -19.27
N THR A 109 -31.61 13.19 -19.00
CA THR A 109 -31.48 14.31 -19.95
C THR A 109 -30.42 15.31 -19.52
N PHE A 110 -30.36 15.67 -18.22
CA PHE A 110 -29.51 16.76 -17.74
C PHE A 110 -28.08 16.31 -17.45
N LEU A 111 -27.88 15.07 -16.99
CA LEU A 111 -26.60 14.57 -16.50
C LEU A 111 -25.65 14.03 -17.58
N PRO A 112 -26.07 13.19 -18.55
CA PRO A 112 -25.11 12.58 -19.50
C PRO A 112 -24.24 13.58 -20.28
N PRO A 113 -24.76 14.73 -20.77
CA PRO A 113 -23.93 15.71 -21.47
C PRO A 113 -22.90 16.42 -20.57
N ARG A 114 -23.05 16.33 -19.24
CA ARG A 114 -22.26 17.09 -18.27
C ARG A 114 -21.40 16.21 -17.34
N LEU A 115 -21.62 14.90 -17.34
CA LEU A 115 -20.86 13.91 -16.57
C LEU A 115 -20.33 12.81 -17.50
N ALA A 116 -19.18 13.08 -18.12
CA ALA A 116 -18.49 12.09 -18.95
C ALA A 116 -18.09 10.85 -18.13
N LYS A 117 -17.97 9.68 -18.79
CA LYS A 117 -17.51 8.42 -18.18
C LYS A 117 -18.30 8.03 -16.92
N THR A 118 -19.62 8.21 -16.94
CA THR A 118 -20.49 7.93 -15.79
C THR A 118 -21.66 7.05 -16.22
N ARG A 119 -21.93 5.99 -15.46
CA ARG A 119 -23.12 5.13 -15.63
C ARG A 119 -24.21 5.61 -14.69
N ILE A 120 -25.42 5.84 -15.21
CA ILE A 120 -26.56 6.33 -14.43
C ILE A 120 -27.59 5.21 -14.29
N LEU A 121 -27.95 4.93 -13.05
CA LEU A 121 -28.78 3.82 -12.61
C LEU A 121 -29.93 4.36 -11.74
N THR A 122 -31.03 3.62 -11.69
CA THR A 122 -32.05 3.81 -10.66
C THR A 122 -32.45 2.48 -10.05
N TYR A 123 -32.85 2.50 -8.79
CA TYR A 123 -33.39 1.33 -8.09
C TYR A 123 -34.83 1.58 -7.65
N GLY A 124 -35.71 0.64 -7.99
CA GLY A 124 -37.11 0.63 -7.57
C GLY A 124 -37.37 -0.44 -6.52
N TYR A 125 -38.26 -0.13 -5.58
CA TYR A 125 -38.80 -1.07 -4.61
C TYR A 125 -40.22 -0.67 -4.23
N ASP A 126 -41.08 -1.61 -3.85
CA ASP A 126 -42.48 -1.30 -3.53
C ASP A 126 -42.63 -0.41 -2.30
N ALA A 127 -42.62 0.91 -2.50
CA ALA A 127 -42.71 1.94 -1.46
C ALA A 127 -44.15 2.44 -1.24
N TYR A 128 -45.16 1.78 -1.84
CA TYR A 128 -46.55 2.17 -1.71
C TYR A 128 -47.14 1.70 -0.39
N VAL A 129 -47.61 2.65 0.42
CA VAL A 129 -48.26 2.35 1.70
C VAL A 129 -49.73 1.98 1.51
N VAL A 130 -50.38 2.43 0.43
CA VAL A 130 -51.77 2.14 0.09
C VAL A 130 -51.86 1.82 -1.41
N LYS A 131 -52.41 0.66 -1.78
CA LYS A 131 -52.64 0.24 -3.17
C LYS A 131 -54.07 -0.21 -3.38
N LYS A 132 -54.59 -0.12 -4.62
CA LYS A 132 -55.87 -0.71 -5.07
C LYS A 132 -55.89 -2.26 -4.98
N THR A 133 -54.70 -2.87 -4.91
CA THR A 133 -54.43 -4.31 -4.83
C THR A 133 -53.57 -4.61 -3.58
N THR A 134 -53.20 -5.87 -3.32
CA THR A 134 -52.39 -6.26 -2.16
C THR A 134 -51.06 -5.48 -2.13
N ALA A 135 -50.88 -4.62 -1.12
CA ALA A 135 -49.61 -3.94 -0.86
C ALA A 135 -48.54 -4.95 -0.37
N SER A 136 -47.27 -4.70 -0.70
CA SER A 136 -46.16 -5.50 -0.18
C SER A 136 -46.12 -5.46 1.35
N VAL A 137 -45.81 -6.60 1.98
CA VAL A 137 -45.60 -6.74 3.44
C VAL A 137 -44.15 -6.50 3.86
N ASN A 138 -43.25 -6.23 2.89
CA ASN A 138 -41.84 -6.00 3.16
C ASN A 138 -41.63 -4.79 4.07
N ARG A 139 -40.70 -4.94 5.01
CA ARG A 139 -40.26 -3.90 5.94
C ARG A 139 -39.04 -3.18 5.39
N LEU A 140 -38.61 -2.11 6.07
CA LEU A 140 -37.40 -1.36 5.70
C LEU A 140 -36.18 -2.27 5.51
N LEU A 141 -35.99 -3.24 6.41
CA LEU A 141 -34.89 -4.19 6.38
C LEU A 141 -34.91 -5.08 5.13
N ASP A 142 -36.09 -5.49 4.68
CA ASP A 142 -36.25 -6.33 3.49
C ASP A 142 -35.91 -5.54 2.23
N HIS A 143 -36.36 -4.29 2.14
CA HIS A 143 -36.01 -3.41 1.02
C HIS A 143 -34.52 -3.09 0.96
N ALA A 144 -33.87 -2.89 2.11
CA ALA A 144 -32.44 -2.67 2.19
C ALA A 144 -31.63 -3.90 1.76
N ASN A 145 -32.05 -5.10 2.21
CA ASN A 145 -31.46 -6.36 1.79
C ASN A 145 -31.60 -6.59 0.28
N ASN A 146 -32.78 -6.32 -0.29
CA ASN A 146 -33.01 -6.47 -1.72
C ASN A 146 -32.15 -5.49 -2.54
N LEU A 147 -32.05 -4.22 -2.11
CA LEU A 147 -31.16 -3.24 -2.76
C LEU A 147 -29.71 -3.74 -2.76
N LEU A 148 -29.22 -4.21 -1.61
CA LEU A 148 -27.87 -4.75 -1.50
C LEU A 148 -27.65 -5.95 -2.43
N GLN A 149 -28.59 -6.89 -2.49
CA GLN A 149 -28.49 -8.09 -3.31
C GLN A 149 -28.55 -7.78 -4.81
N ASP A 150 -29.56 -7.03 -5.25
CA ASP A 150 -29.83 -6.75 -6.66
C ASP A 150 -28.71 -5.88 -7.24
N PHE A 151 -28.32 -4.83 -6.53
CA PHE A 151 -27.28 -3.90 -6.98
C PHE A 151 -25.89 -4.56 -7.01
N SER A 152 -25.56 -5.39 -6.01
CA SER A 152 -24.31 -6.17 -6.02
C SER A 152 -24.30 -7.22 -7.13
N THR A 153 -25.46 -7.76 -7.51
CA THR A 153 -25.57 -8.74 -8.61
C THR A 153 -25.39 -8.07 -9.97
N ASP A 154 -26.06 -6.94 -10.23
CA ASP A 154 -25.86 -6.15 -11.47
C ASP A 154 -24.37 -5.81 -11.67
N ARG A 155 -23.72 -5.28 -10.63
CA ARG A 155 -22.31 -4.89 -10.70
C ARG A 155 -21.37 -6.08 -10.89
N ALA A 156 -21.70 -7.25 -10.33
CA ALA A 156 -20.93 -8.47 -10.54
C ALA A 156 -21.05 -8.98 -11.98
N ILE A 157 -22.26 -8.97 -12.55
CA ILE A 157 -22.51 -9.35 -13.95
C ILE A 157 -21.74 -8.45 -14.91
N CYS A 158 -21.68 -7.16 -14.62
CA CYS A 158 -20.94 -6.19 -15.43
C CYS A 158 -19.41 -6.20 -15.19
N GLY A 159 -18.90 -6.97 -14.21
CA GLY A 159 -17.47 -6.98 -13.88
C GLY A 159 -16.94 -5.70 -13.23
N VAL A 160 -17.83 -4.86 -12.66
CA VAL A 160 -17.52 -3.50 -12.17
C VAL A 160 -17.63 -3.39 -10.64
N GLY A 161 -17.52 -4.50 -9.91
CA GLY A 161 -17.75 -4.56 -8.46
C GLY A 161 -16.94 -3.55 -7.62
N LYS A 162 -15.80 -3.06 -8.11
CA LYS A 162 -14.93 -2.08 -7.44
C LYS A 162 -15.09 -0.63 -7.91
N ARG A 163 -15.90 -0.37 -8.95
CA ARG A 163 -16.09 0.99 -9.49
C ARG A 163 -16.77 1.90 -8.45
N PRO A 164 -16.26 3.10 -8.16
CA PRO A 164 -16.91 4.00 -7.22
C PRO A 164 -18.42 4.19 -7.49
N VAL A 165 -19.22 4.29 -6.44
CA VAL A 165 -20.67 4.55 -6.52
C VAL A 165 -21.08 5.76 -5.68
N VAL A 166 -21.98 6.56 -6.24
CA VAL A 166 -22.69 7.65 -5.55
C VAL A 166 -24.18 7.36 -5.53
N PHE A 167 -24.81 7.46 -4.35
CA PHE A 167 -26.26 7.33 -4.21
C PHE A 167 -26.95 8.69 -4.16
N VAL A 168 -28.07 8.84 -4.88
CA VAL A 168 -28.98 9.98 -4.76
C VAL A 168 -30.32 9.44 -4.28
N ALA A 169 -30.66 9.71 -3.02
CA ALA A 169 -31.76 9.03 -2.35
C ALA A 169 -32.78 10.03 -1.80
N HIS A 170 -34.07 9.79 -2.08
CA HIS A 170 -35.16 10.63 -1.58
C HIS A 170 -35.91 9.96 -0.42
N SER A 171 -36.22 10.73 0.63
CA SER A 171 -37.12 10.32 1.70
C SER A 171 -36.78 8.91 2.27
N LEU A 172 -37.74 7.97 2.31
CA LEU A 172 -37.54 6.58 2.78
C LEU A 172 -36.40 5.87 2.05
N GLY A 173 -36.18 6.17 0.77
CA GLY A 173 -35.08 5.60 -0.03
C GLY A 173 -33.71 5.89 0.58
N GLY A 174 -33.57 7.03 1.27
CA GLY A 174 -32.36 7.36 2.03
C GLY A 174 -32.12 6.39 3.20
N LEU A 175 -33.18 5.99 3.90
CA LEU A 175 -33.07 4.99 4.99
C LEU A 175 -32.77 3.59 4.44
N VAL A 176 -33.35 3.24 3.28
CA VAL A 176 -33.04 1.99 2.57
C VAL A 176 -31.56 1.95 2.20
N CYS A 177 -31.01 3.03 1.64
CA CYS A 177 -29.58 3.15 1.30
C CYS A 177 -28.69 3.03 2.55
N LYS A 178 -29.00 3.78 3.62
CA LYS A 178 -28.24 3.71 4.89
C LYS A 178 -28.15 2.29 5.41
N LYS A 179 -29.28 1.59 5.46
CA LYS A 179 -29.31 0.22 6.00
C LYS A 179 -28.62 -0.78 5.07
N ALA A 180 -28.75 -0.65 3.75
CA ALA A 180 -28.05 -1.50 2.78
C ALA A 180 -26.53 -1.36 2.89
N ILE A 181 -26.02 -0.14 3.06
CA ILE A 181 -24.59 0.12 3.23
C ILE A 181 -24.08 -0.41 4.59
N LEU A 182 -24.86 -0.25 5.66
CA LEU A 182 -24.53 -0.85 6.97
C LEU A 182 -24.44 -2.38 6.87
N GLN A 183 -25.42 -3.02 6.25
CA GLN A 183 -25.43 -4.47 6.04
C GLN A 183 -24.28 -4.94 5.14
N SER A 184 -23.87 -4.11 4.16
CA SER A 184 -22.70 -4.35 3.34
C SER A 184 -21.41 -4.30 4.15
N ALA A 185 -21.23 -3.28 5.00
CA ALA A 185 -20.05 -3.12 5.85
C ALA A 185 -19.89 -4.28 6.86
N GLU A 186 -21.01 -4.80 7.36
CA GLU A 186 -21.08 -5.93 8.29
C GLU A 186 -21.00 -7.30 7.57
N SER A 187 -21.00 -7.33 6.23
CA SER A 187 -21.09 -8.58 5.48
C SER A 187 -19.76 -9.33 5.42
N PRO A 188 -19.75 -10.64 5.72
CA PRO A 188 -18.57 -11.48 5.53
C PRO A 188 -18.35 -11.87 4.06
N GLN A 189 -19.34 -11.65 3.17
CA GLN A 189 -19.24 -12.02 1.76
C GLN A 189 -18.58 -10.90 0.96
N PRO A 190 -17.42 -11.12 0.31
CA PRO A 190 -16.71 -10.08 -0.44
C PRO A 190 -17.57 -9.39 -1.49
N ARG A 191 -18.44 -10.15 -2.18
CA ARG A 191 -19.37 -9.62 -3.19
C ARG A 191 -20.31 -8.54 -2.61
N LEU A 192 -20.85 -8.77 -1.42
CA LEU A 192 -21.79 -7.84 -0.79
C LEU A 192 -21.05 -6.70 -0.10
N ARG A 193 -19.90 -6.99 0.51
CA ARG A 193 -19.02 -6.00 1.15
C ARG A 193 -18.45 -4.98 0.16
N ALA A 194 -18.28 -5.38 -1.11
CA ALA A 194 -17.84 -4.50 -2.18
C ALA A 194 -18.71 -3.24 -2.36
N LEU A 195 -20.01 -3.29 -2.01
CA LEU A 195 -20.88 -2.11 -2.09
C LEU A 195 -20.41 -1.00 -1.13
N PHE A 196 -20.19 -1.33 0.14
CA PHE A 196 -19.61 -0.41 1.12
C PHE A 196 -18.23 0.07 0.68
N GLU A 197 -17.35 -0.83 0.26
CA GLU A 197 -15.97 -0.50 -0.14
C GLU A 197 -15.88 0.40 -1.37
N SER A 198 -16.90 0.38 -2.24
CA SER A 198 -16.99 1.22 -3.44
C SER A 198 -17.86 2.46 -3.27
N THR A 199 -18.55 2.63 -2.13
CA THR A 199 -19.39 3.82 -1.91
C THR A 199 -18.52 5.05 -1.67
N LYS A 200 -18.56 6.01 -2.61
CA LYS A 200 -17.88 7.31 -2.49
C LYS A 200 -18.71 8.32 -1.71
N GLY A 201 -20.02 8.37 -1.95
CA GLY A 201 -20.87 9.33 -1.27
C GLY A 201 -22.38 9.13 -1.47
N ILE A 202 -23.16 9.88 -0.68
CA ILE A 202 -24.62 9.84 -0.69
C ILE A 202 -25.20 11.25 -0.61
N ILE A 203 -26.12 11.56 -1.51
CA ILE A 203 -26.96 12.76 -1.47
C ILE A 203 -28.34 12.36 -0.94
N PHE A 204 -28.74 12.95 0.19
CA PHE A 204 -30.06 12.78 0.80
C PHE A 204 -30.98 13.95 0.45
N LEU A 205 -32.12 13.64 -0.16
CA LEU A 205 -33.18 14.60 -0.48
C LEU A 205 -34.35 14.39 0.49
N GLY A 206 -34.44 15.23 1.52
CA GLY A 206 -35.54 15.18 2.48
C GLY A 206 -35.62 13.83 3.23
N THR A 207 -34.49 13.20 3.55
CA THR A 207 -34.52 11.96 4.35
C THR A 207 -34.74 12.31 5.83
N PRO A 208 -35.75 11.74 6.51
CA PRO A 208 -36.04 12.06 7.91
C PRO A 208 -35.08 11.28 8.83
N HIS A 209 -33.88 11.80 9.04
CA HIS A 209 -32.85 11.16 9.84
C HIS A 209 -33.19 11.11 11.33
N ASP A 210 -33.80 12.16 11.88
CA ASP A 210 -34.28 12.22 13.27
C ASP A 210 -35.80 11.95 13.37
N GLY A 211 -36.37 11.34 12.33
CA GLY A 211 -37.80 11.09 12.23
C GLY A 211 -38.61 12.37 12.01
N SER A 212 -39.92 12.21 11.90
CA SER A 212 -40.82 13.26 11.43
C SER A 212 -42.24 13.01 11.89
N SER A 213 -43.10 14.04 11.84
CA SER A 213 -44.46 13.91 12.34
C SER A 213 -45.24 12.85 11.55
N MET A 214 -45.66 11.77 12.23
CA MET A 214 -46.50 10.75 11.62
C MET A 214 -47.81 11.32 11.05
N ALA A 215 -48.33 12.41 11.63
CA ALA A 215 -49.51 13.10 11.13
C ALA A 215 -49.27 13.77 9.77
N ALA A 216 -48.05 14.24 9.49
CA ALA A 216 -47.68 14.75 8.17
C ALA A 216 -47.65 13.60 7.15
N TRP A 217 -47.00 12.47 7.50
CA TRP A 217 -46.94 11.29 6.64
C TRP A 217 -48.28 10.59 6.42
N ALA A 218 -49.22 10.64 7.36
CA ALA A 218 -50.55 10.06 7.21
C ALA A 218 -51.45 10.87 6.25
N LYS A 219 -51.14 12.15 6.02
CA LYS A 219 -51.86 13.02 5.08
C LYS A 219 -51.33 12.95 3.64
N ILE A 220 -50.07 12.54 3.45
CA ILE A 220 -49.45 12.33 2.13
C ILE A 220 -50.17 11.21 1.32
N PRO A 221 -50.70 10.12 1.91
CA PRO A 221 -51.51 9.10 1.24
C PRO A 221 -52.91 9.56 0.80
N ALA A 222 -53.50 10.54 1.51
CA ALA A 222 -54.94 10.83 1.42
C ALA A 222 -55.36 11.53 0.11
N SER A 223 -54.41 12.12 -0.64
CA SER A 223 -54.70 12.78 -1.92
C SER A 223 -54.78 11.83 -3.12
N ALA A 224 -54.45 10.54 -2.95
CA ALA A 224 -54.33 9.61 -4.07
C ALA A 224 -55.52 8.67 -4.30
N LEU A 225 -56.31 8.28 -3.28
CA LEU A 225 -57.36 7.27 -3.49
C LEU A 225 -58.52 7.36 -2.48
N SER A 226 -59.73 7.63 -2.96
CA SER A 226 -60.96 7.23 -2.31
C SER A 226 -61.16 5.72 -2.48
N LEU A 227 -61.28 4.99 -1.36
CA LEU A 227 -61.63 3.55 -1.22
C LEU A 227 -60.52 2.51 -1.50
N VAL A 228 -59.67 2.13 -0.51
CA VAL A 228 -59.00 0.79 -0.48
C VAL A 228 -58.67 0.24 0.94
N LYS A 229 -58.48 -1.10 1.01
CA LYS A 229 -58.55 -2.07 2.13
C LYS A 229 -57.21 -2.60 2.72
N SER A 230 -56.01 -2.13 2.37
CA SER A 230 -54.79 -2.56 3.09
C SER A 230 -53.66 -1.53 3.08
N THR A 231 -52.98 -1.41 4.23
CA THR A 231 -51.96 -0.39 4.50
C THR A 231 -50.68 -1.04 5.06
N ASN A 232 -49.50 -0.79 4.48
CA ASN A 232 -48.22 -1.17 5.09
C ASN A 232 -47.81 -0.12 6.14
N LEU A 233 -48.46 -0.19 7.31
CA LEU A 233 -48.21 0.72 8.43
C LEU A 233 -46.79 0.58 9.01
N SER A 234 -46.08 -0.52 8.71
CA SER A 234 -44.74 -0.76 9.25
C SER A 234 -43.69 0.20 8.66
N LEU A 235 -43.79 0.55 7.37
CA LEU A 235 -42.89 1.55 6.74
C LEU A 235 -43.17 2.97 7.24
N LEU A 236 -44.44 3.33 7.47
CA LEU A 236 -44.82 4.62 8.06
C LEU A 236 -44.36 4.73 9.52
N GLY A 237 -44.46 3.65 10.29
CA GLY A 237 -44.04 3.64 11.70
C GLY A 237 -42.55 3.89 11.92
N VAL A 238 -41.70 3.50 10.96
CA VAL A 238 -40.25 3.74 11.02
C VAL A 238 -39.89 5.22 10.84
N LEU A 239 -40.74 6.04 10.21
CA LEU A 239 -40.47 7.45 9.96
C LEU A 239 -40.82 8.38 11.14
N GLY A 240 -41.40 7.84 12.21
CA GLY A 240 -41.74 8.58 13.42
C GLY A 240 -40.49 9.03 14.22
N SER A 241 -40.60 10.14 14.95
CA SER A 241 -39.52 10.70 15.78
C SER A 241 -39.08 9.79 16.93
N ASP A 242 -39.95 8.90 17.40
CA ASP A 242 -39.71 8.05 18.58
C ASP A 242 -39.44 6.58 18.18
N ASN A 243 -38.91 6.34 16.98
CA ASN A 243 -38.67 4.99 16.46
C ASN A 243 -37.25 4.48 16.78
N GLU A 244 -37.15 3.44 17.60
CA GLU A 244 -35.87 2.84 18.00
C GLU A 244 -35.03 2.30 16.82
N LEU A 245 -35.67 1.74 15.78
CA LEU A 245 -34.96 1.25 14.61
C LEU A 245 -34.34 2.40 13.81
N LEU A 246 -35.06 3.53 13.68
CA LEU A 246 -34.55 4.71 13.01
C LEU A 246 -33.35 5.29 13.76
N GLU A 247 -33.46 5.45 15.08
CA GLU A 247 -32.38 5.93 15.95
C GLU A 247 -31.15 5.01 15.84
N SER A 248 -31.36 3.69 15.89
CA SER A 248 -30.29 2.69 15.71
C SER A 248 -29.58 2.82 14.36
N ILE A 249 -30.34 2.91 13.26
CA ILE A 249 -29.77 3.08 11.90
C ILE A 249 -28.97 4.38 11.81
N GLN A 250 -29.50 5.46 12.37
CA GLN A 250 -28.87 6.77 12.36
C GLN A 250 -27.55 6.78 13.14
N VAL A 251 -27.51 6.21 14.35
CA VAL A 251 -26.30 6.11 15.17
C VAL A 251 -25.26 5.23 14.48
N SER A 252 -25.64 4.04 14.00
CA SER A 252 -24.71 3.13 13.33
C SER A 252 -24.16 3.73 12.04
N PHE A 253 -25.00 4.40 11.24
CA PHE A 253 -24.56 5.04 10.00
C PHE A 253 -23.62 6.21 10.26
N ARG A 254 -23.88 7.03 11.28
CA ARG A 254 -22.97 8.11 11.70
C ARG A 254 -21.61 7.56 12.12
N ASN A 255 -21.60 6.47 12.89
CA ASN A 255 -20.35 5.82 13.29
C ASN A 255 -19.62 5.26 12.07
N LEU A 256 -20.32 4.64 11.13
CA LEU A 256 -19.73 4.14 9.89
C LEU A 256 -19.06 5.26 9.08
N VAL A 257 -19.75 6.39 8.85
CA VAL A 257 -19.20 7.54 8.11
C VAL A 257 -17.97 8.11 8.79
N ARG A 258 -18.01 8.30 10.11
CA ARG A 258 -16.86 8.78 10.91
C ARG A 258 -15.68 7.82 10.85
N THR A 259 -15.92 6.52 11.01
CA THR A 259 -14.88 5.49 10.92
C THR A 259 -14.30 5.40 9.51
N SER A 260 -15.13 5.52 8.47
CA SER A 260 -14.67 5.53 7.08
C SER A 260 -13.76 6.73 6.79
N LYS A 261 -14.11 7.91 7.32
CA LYS A 261 -13.29 9.13 7.24
C LYS A 261 -11.97 8.97 8.00
N ALA A 262 -11.99 8.36 9.18
CA ALA A 262 -10.79 8.05 9.96
C ALA A 262 -9.87 7.02 9.26
N ASN A 263 -10.45 6.07 8.53
CA ASN A 263 -9.71 5.02 7.81
C ASN A 263 -9.20 5.46 6.42
N GLY A 264 -9.23 6.75 6.10
CA GLY A 264 -8.68 7.27 4.83
C GLY A 264 -9.52 6.98 3.57
N LYS A 265 -10.77 6.53 3.72
CA LYS A 265 -11.75 6.36 2.64
C LYS A 265 -13.08 7.01 3.03
N PRO A 266 -13.17 8.36 3.06
CA PRO A 266 -14.39 9.03 3.53
C PRO A 266 -15.58 8.68 2.64
N ILE A 267 -16.70 8.30 3.27
CA ILE A 267 -18.02 8.30 2.63
C ILE A 267 -18.56 9.72 2.77
N GLU A 268 -18.61 10.45 1.67
CA GLU A 268 -19.09 11.82 1.64
C GLU A 268 -20.62 11.86 1.75
N VAL A 269 -21.17 12.81 2.51
CA VAL A 269 -22.62 12.93 2.71
C VAL A 269 -23.07 14.37 2.52
N THR A 270 -24.09 14.55 1.68
CA THR A 270 -24.74 15.85 1.49
C THR A 270 -26.23 15.71 1.75
N CYS A 271 -26.79 16.60 2.57
CA CYS A 271 -28.21 16.61 2.90
C CYS A 271 -28.93 17.83 2.33
N PHE A 272 -30.15 17.62 1.82
CA PHE A 272 -31.05 18.67 1.36
C PHE A 272 -32.38 18.62 2.11
N PHE A 273 -32.97 19.79 2.34
CA PHE A 273 -34.28 19.94 2.98
C PHE A 273 -35.25 20.78 2.13
N GLU A 274 -36.54 20.52 2.29
CA GLU A 274 -37.62 21.26 1.62
C GLU A 274 -37.79 22.67 2.21
N GLN A 275 -38.04 23.66 1.35
CA GLN A 275 -38.24 25.05 1.78
C GLN A 275 -39.73 25.44 1.80
N LEU A 276 -40.57 24.77 1.01
CA LEU A 276 -42.00 25.04 0.92
C LEU A 276 -42.80 23.94 1.61
N PRO A 277 -43.89 24.26 2.32
CA PRO A 277 -44.78 23.25 2.89
C PRO A 277 -45.68 22.65 1.81
N ILE A 278 -46.07 21.38 1.96
CA ILE A 278 -47.16 20.81 1.16
C ILE A 278 -48.50 21.41 1.65
N LEU A 279 -49.31 21.91 0.72
CA LEU A 279 -50.63 22.49 1.02
C LEU A 279 -51.52 21.51 1.82
N GLY A 280 -51.98 21.92 3.00
CA GLY A 280 -52.84 21.11 3.89
C GLY A 280 -52.11 20.06 4.76
N VAL A 281 -50.80 19.84 4.53
CA VAL A 281 -49.96 18.90 5.28
C VAL A 281 -48.94 19.63 6.15
N GLY A 282 -48.33 20.70 5.63
CA GLY A 282 -47.20 21.41 6.26
C GLY A 282 -45.85 20.89 5.76
N VAL A 283 -44.78 21.23 6.49
CA VAL A 283 -43.44 20.67 6.27
C VAL A 283 -43.42 19.22 6.72
N VAL A 284 -43.00 18.31 5.84
CA VAL A 284 -42.94 16.87 6.05
C VAL A 284 -41.67 16.50 6.83
N VAL A 285 -40.52 17.02 6.40
CA VAL A 285 -39.22 16.81 7.04
C VAL A 285 -38.58 18.15 7.36
N SER A 286 -38.44 18.44 8.66
CA SER A 286 -37.84 19.70 9.12
C SER A 286 -36.35 19.77 8.77
N LYS A 287 -35.78 21.00 8.66
CA LYS A 287 -34.32 21.22 8.47
C LYS A 287 -33.50 20.38 9.44
N ARG A 288 -33.93 20.30 10.71
CA ARG A 288 -33.26 19.50 11.75
C ARG A 288 -33.28 18.01 11.44
N SER A 289 -34.43 17.47 11.04
CA SER A 289 -34.56 16.05 10.71
C SER A 289 -33.86 15.66 9.40
N ALA A 290 -33.76 16.59 8.45
CA ALA A 290 -32.96 16.38 7.24
C ALA A 290 -31.45 16.42 7.47
N ALA A 291 -30.98 16.92 8.63
CA ALA A 291 -29.57 17.04 8.95
C ALA A 291 -29.01 15.78 9.63
N ILE A 292 -27.72 15.50 9.42
CA ILE A 292 -26.97 14.52 10.21
C ILE A 292 -26.05 15.30 11.16
N ALA A 293 -26.31 15.22 12.47
CA ALA A 293 -25.53 15.94 13.48
C ALA A 293 -24.01 15.64 13.39
N GLY A 294 -23.22 16.70 13.18
CA GLY A 294 -21.75 16.64 13.04
C GLY A 294 -21.22 16.68 11.60
N GLU A 295 -22.09 16.75 10.60
CA GLU A 295 -21.75 17.00 9.19
C GLU A 295 -22.11 18.45 8.79
N GLU A 296 -21.79 18.85 7.54
CA GLU A 296 -22.09 20.17 6.97
C GLU A 296 -23.58 20.55 7.08
N GLU A 297 -23.89 21.86 7.12
CA GLU A 297 -25.29 22.31 7.18
C GLU A 297 -26.08 21.85 5.94
N PRO A 298 -27.31 21.30 6.12
CA PRO A 298 -28.10 20.84 4.99
C PRO A 298 -28.50 22.02 4.10
N MET A 299 -28.49 21.80 2.78
CA MET A 299 -28.84 22.81 1.78
C MET A 299 -30.35 22.85 1.52
N SER A 300 -30.90 24.04 1.27
CA SER A 300 -32.32 24.14 0.91
C SER A 300 -32.57 23.80 -0.56
N ILE A 301 -33.75 23.27 -0.88
CA ILE A 301 -34.31 23.28 -2.24
C ILE A 301 -35.63 24.05 -2.17
N ASN A 302 -35.81 25.03 -3.06
CA ASN A 302 -37.02 25.85 -3.13
C ASN A 302 -38.20 25.08 -3.75
N ALA A 303 -38.63 24.04 -3.06
CA ALA A 303 -39.75 23.17 -3.43
C ALA A 303 -40.34 22.55 -2.15
N ASP A 304 -41.52 21.94 -2.27
CA ASP A 304 -42.07 21.06 -1.24
C ASP A 304 -41.43 19.67 -1.29
N HIS A 305 -41.74 18.81 -0.32
CA HIS A 305 -41.16 17.48 -0.19
C HIS A 305 -41.28 16.60 -1.45
N ARG A 306 -42.34 16.81 -2.25
CA ARG A 306 -42.59 16.06 -3.49
C ARG A 306 -41.87 16.71 -4.67
N GLY A 307 -41.84 18.04 -4.71
CA GLY A 307 -41.22 18.83 -5.77
C GLY A 307 -39.70 18.85 -5.72
N MET A 308 -39.07 18.59 -4.57
CA MET A 308 -37.61 18.69 -4.43
C MET A 308 -36.80 17.70 -5.29
N THR A 309 -37.45 16.68 -5.87
CA THR A 309 -36.85 15.70 -6.79
C THR A 309 -37.16 15.97 -8.27
N LYS A 310 -37.92 17.03 -8.58
CA LYS A 310 -38.54 17.29 -9.89
C LYS A 310 -38.01 18.58 -10.53
N PHE A 311 -36.76 18.57 -10.99
CA PHE A 311 -36.19 19.72 -11.70
C PHE A 311 -36.74 19.85 -13.12
N THR A 312 -37.06 21.08 -13.51
CA THR A 312 -37.59 21.39 -14.86
C THR A 312 -36.52 22.02 -15.75
N SER A 313 -35.45 22.58 -15.15
CA SER A 313 -34.36 23.24 -15.87
C SER A 313 -33.01 23.00 -15.19
N VAL A 314 -31.94 22.99 -16.00
CA VAL A 314 -30.55 23.02 -15.50
C VAL A 314 -30.21 24.34 -14.80
N GLU A 315 -31.04 25.36 -14.98
CA GLU A 315 -30.91 26.64 -14.29
C GLU A 315 -31.51 26.63 -12.88
N ASP A 316 -32.25 25.59 -12.49
CA ASP A 316 -32.84 25.44 -11.17
C ASP A 316 -31.74 25.43 -10.10
N ASN A 317 -31.81 26.33 -9.12
CA ASN A 317 -30.78 26.44 -8.08
C ASN A 317 -30.63 25.15 -7.25
N GLY A 318 -31.72 24.40 -7.06
CA GLY A 318 -31.68 23.07 -6.42
C GLY A 318 -30.88 22.07 -7.24
N PHE A 319 -31.06 22.06 -8.57
CA PHE A 319 -30.27 21.24 -9.48
C PHE A 319 -28.79 21.63 -9.44
N LYS A 320 -28.47 22.93 -9.54
CA LYS A 320 -27.07 23.42 -9.50
C LYS A 320 -26.32 22.98 -8.25
N ARG A 321 -26.96 23.05 -7.08
CA ARG A 321 -26.36 22.60 -5.81
C ARG A 321 -26.13 21.09 -5.80
N LEU A 322 -27.12 20.29 -6.20
CA LEU A 322 -26.98 18.84 -6.31
C LEU A 322 -25.90 18.44 -7.32
N PHE A 323 -25.90 19.08 -8.48
CA PHE A 323 -24.97 18.82 -9.57
C PHE A 323 -23.54 19.22 -9.22
N GLY A 324 -23.35 20.31 -8.47
CA GLY A 324 -22.05 20.73 -7.95
C GLY A 324 -21.37 19.64 -7.11
N GLU A 325 -22.12 18.97 -6.23
CA GLU A 325 -21.59 17.85 -5.45
C GLU A 325 -21.22 16.64 -6.30
N LEU A 326 -22.05 16.30 -7.31
CA LEU A 326 -21.74 15.21 -8.23
C LEU A 326 -20.46 15.47 -9.03
N ILE A 327 -20.25 16.71 -9.51
CA ILE A 327 -19.01 17.09 -10.18
C ILE A 327 -17.83 17.03 -9.21
N ARG A 328 -17.97 17.57 -8.00
CA ARG A 328 -16.90 17.59 -6.99
C ARG A 328 -16.38 16.18 -6.72
N TRP A 329 -17.29 15.24 -6.42
CA TRP A 329 -16.92 13.85 -6.15
C TRP A 329 -16.36 13.13 -7.37
N LYS A 330 -16.88 13.43 -8.57
CA LYS A 330 -16.31 12.87 -9.80
C LYS A 330 -14.87 13.33 -10.02
N SER A 331 -14.59 14.61 -9.84
CA SER A 331 -13.22 15.15 -9.97
C SER A 331 -12.26 14.51 -8.96
N GLU A 332 -12.72 14.28 -7.72
CA GLU A 332 -11.94 13.54 -6.72
C GLU A 332 -11.67 12.09 -7.13
N ILE A 333 -12.66 11.38 -7.68
CA ILE A 333 -12.50 10.01 -8.19
C ILE A 333 -11.52 9.96 -9.37
N ASP A 334 -11.65 10.90 -10.31
CA ASP A 334 -10.77 10.97 -11.48
C ASP A 334 -9.32 11.24 -11.04
N ALA A 335 -9.10 12.09 -10.03
CA ALA A 335 -7.77 12.30 -9.42
C ALA A 335 -7.25 11.03 -8.73
N ASP A 336 -8.12 10.33 -8.00
CA ASP A 336 -7.80 9.07 -7.31
C ASP A 336 -7.44 7.91 -8.26
N ASN A 337 -7.93 7.95 -9.50
CA ASN A 337 -7.63 6.99 -10.56
C ASN A 337 -6.34 7.31 -11.34
N LEU A 338 -5.86 8.56 -11.27
CA LEU A 338 -4.61 8.98 -11.92
C LEU A 338 -3.36 8.52 -11.16
N LEU A 339 -3.49 8.13 -9.89
CA LEU A 339 -2.40 7.74 -9.02
C LEU A 339 -2.52 6.25 -8.62
N PRO A 340 -1.44 5.43 -8.74
CA PRO A 340 -1.43 4.04 -8.28
C PRO A 340 -1.95 3.88 -6.84
N THR A 341 -2.68 2.79 -6.56
CA THR A 341 -3.10 2.42 -5.19
C THR A 341 -1.94 2.32 -4.20
N ASP A 342 -0.75 1.90 -4.65
CA ASP A 342 0.48 1.82 -3.84
C ASP A 342 1.23 3.16 -3.73
N SER A 343 0.77 4.19 -4.44
CA SER A 343 1.30 5.56 -4.37
C SER A 343 0.39 6.53 -3.62
N ARG A 344 -0.79 6.06 -3.19
CA ARG A 344 -1.55 6.75 -2.16
C ARG A 344 -0.66 6.74 -0.92
N PRO A 345 -0.34 7.89 -0.30
CA PRO A 345 0.29 7.86 1.00
C PRO A 345 -0.59 7.00 1.89
N ASP A 346 0.00 6.01 2.57
CA ASP A 346 -0.68 5.34 3.69
C ASP A 346 -1.24 6.48 4.54
N PRO A 347 -2.56 6.52 4.85
CA PRO A 347 -3.17 7.67 5.49
C PRO A 347 -2.26 8.15 6.61
N ASP A 348 -2.24 9.46 6.84
CA ASP A 348 -1.43 10.09 7.87
C ASP A 348 -1.93 9.64 9.26
N ILE A 349 -1.68 8.37 9.59
CA ILE A 349 -2.19 7.63 10.74
C ILE A 349 -1.54 8.21 11.99
N ARG A 350 -0.28 8.67 11.90
CA ARG A 350 0.36 9.34 13.03
C ARG A 350 -0.41 10.58 13.47
N SER A 351 -0.93 11.39 12.54
CA SER A 351 -1.75 12.55 12.95
C SER A 351 -2.94 12.13 13.82
N HIS A 352 -3.48 10.92 13.66
CA HIS A 352 -4.56 10.35 14.49
C HIS A 352 -4.04 9.76 15.81
N ASP A 353 -2.82 9.20 15.82
CA ASP A 353 -2.17 8.63 17.01
C ASP A 353 -1.65 9.69 18.00
N ILE A 354 -1.45 10.94 17.56
CA ILE A 354 -1.11 12.05 18.46
C ILE A 354 -2.31 12.34 19.36
N GLU A 355 -2.17 12.07 20.66
CA GLU A 355 -3.16 12.38 21.71
C GLU A 355 -3.69 13.81 21.55
N ARG A 356 -5.01 13.98 21.67
CA ARG A 356 -5.62 15.31 21.65
C ARG A 356 -5.14 16.10 22.87
N PRO A 357 -4.84 17.41 22.71
CA PRO A 357 -4.49 18.25 23.84
C PRO A 357 -5.63 18.26 24.87
N VAL A 358 -5.26 18.34 26.15
CA VAL A 358 -6.23 18.56 27.24
C VAL A 358 -6.94 19.89 26.98
N GLU A 359 -8.24 19.95 27.28
CA GLU A 359 -9.03 21.17 27.08
C GLU A 359 -8.37 22.37 27.78
N GLY A 360 -8.26 23.49 27.06
CA GLY A 360 -7.60 24.71 27.55
C GLY A 360 -6.06 24.73 27.40
N THR A 361 -5.44 23.68 26.83
CA THR A 361 -3.99 23.66 26.56
C THR A 361 -3.65 24.05 25.11
N CYS A 362 -2.40 24.45 24.84
CA CYS A 362 -1.88 24.90 23.55
C CYS A 362 -2.43 26.25 23.02
N GLU A 363 -3.38 26.89 23.71
CA GLU A 363 -4.02 28.13 23.23
C GLU A 363 -3.04 29.31 23.12
N TRP A 364 -2.06 29.37 24.04
CA TRP A 364 -1.01 30.39 24.06
C TRP A 364 -0.23 30.45 22.73
N LEU A 365 -0.15 29.34 21.99
CA LEU A 365 0.58 29.27 20.72
C LEU A 365 -0.01 30.27 19.70
N LEU A 366 -1.33 30.41 19.66
CA LEU A 366 -2.03 31.32 18.74
C LEU A 366 -1.80 32.81 19.07
N GLU A 367 -1.37 33.09 20.30
CA GLU A 367 -1.04 34.43 20.78
C GLU A 367 0.46 34.72 20.78
N HIS A 368 1.28 33.70 20.48
CA HIS A 368 2.72 33.81 20.49
C HIS A 368 3.23 34.77 19.42
N THR A 369 4.03 35.76 19.83
CA THR A 369 4.52 36.85 18.95
C THR A 369 5.26 36.30 17.72
N THR A 370 6.18 35.36 17.92
CA THR A 370 6.95 34.73 16.81
C THR A 370 6.06 34.00 15.81
N LEU A 371 4.95 33.37 16.25
CA LEU A 371 4.04 32.71 15.32
C LEU A 371 3.29 33.74 14.47
N ARG A 372 2.83 34.83 15.10
CA ARG A 372 2.13 35.92 14.40
C ARG A 372 3.04 36.65 13.43
N GLU A 373 4.25 37.01 13.85
CA GLU A 373 5.25 37.64 12.99
C GLU A 373 5.60 36.74 11.80
N TRP A 374 5.77 35.43 12.01
CA TRP A 374 6.00 34.48 10.93
C TRP A 374 4.82 34.40 9.95
N ALA A 375 3.59 34.36 10.47
CA ALA A 375 2.39 34.28 9.65
C ALA A 375 2.11 35.56 8.86
N GLU A 376 2.46 36.73 9.40
CA GLU A 376 2.33 38.04 8.74
C GLU A 376 3.33 38.26 7.61
N ARG A 377 4.49 37.57 7.65
CA ARG A 377 5.45 37.66 6.55
C ARG A 377 4.90 37.03 5.30
N GLN A 378 5.36 37.53 4.15
CA GLN A 378 5.10 36.87 2.86
C GLN A 378 5.73 35.48 2.80
N ARG A 379 6.86 35.24 3.48
CA ARG A 379 7.59 33.98 3.39
C ARG A 379 8.41 33.75 4.65
N GLY A 380 8.49 32.51 5.11
CA GLY A 380 9.34 32.18 6.26
C GLY A 380 9.31 30.71 6.67
N MET A 381 10.39 30.28 7.33
CA MET A 381 10.47 28.99 8.02
C MET A 381 10.32 29.20 9.53
N LEU A 382 9.33 28.53 10.12
CA LEU A 382 9.12 28.45 11.56
C LEU A 382 9.58 27.08 12.07
N TRP A 383 10.40 27.10 13.10
CA TRP A 383 10.89 25.90 13.76
C TRP A 383 10.35 25.77 15.17
N ILE A 384 9.52 24.74 15.40
CA ILE A 384 9.13 24.29 16.74
C ILE A 384 10.17 23.28 17.23
N LYS A 385 11.12 23.73 18.06
CA LYS A 385 12.24 22.90 18.55
C LYS A 385 12.14 22.64 20.05
N GLY A 386 12.55 21.46 20.50
CA GLY A 386 12.44 21.11 21.92
C GLY A 386 12.87 19.69 22.24
N LYS A 387 13.02 19.42 23.54
CA LYS A 387 13.43 18.12 24.09
C LYS A 387 12.46 16.99 23.71
N PRO A 388 12.91 15.72 23.71
CA PRO A 388 12.01 14.58 23.56
C PRO A 388 10.89 14.64 24.62
N GLY A 389 9.64 14.42 24.20
CA GLY A 389 8.48 14.44 25.09
C GLY A 389 8.00 15.83 25.55
N SER A 390 8.45 16.93 24.93
CA SER A 390 8.05 18.30 25.29
C SER A 390 6.71 18.77 24.67
N GLY A 391 6.00 17.92 23.92
CA GLY A 391 4.71 18.26 23.30
C GLY A 391 4.77 18.89 21.89
N LYS A 392 5.91 18.80 21.18
CA LYS A 392 6.08 19.40 19.84
C LYS A 392 5.03 18.94 18.82
N SER A 393 4.82 17.63 18.69
CA SER A 393 3.86 17.06 17.76
C SER A 393 2.43 17.48 18.08
N THR A 394 2.08 17.55 19.36
CA THR A 394 0.80 18.08 19.83
C THR A 394 0.63 19.54 19.44
N LEU A 395 1.65 20.39 19.61
CA LEU A 395 1.60 21.81 19.25
C LEU A 395 1.52 22.04 17.74
N LEU A 396 2.31 21.32 16.92
CA LEU A 396 2.25 21.47 15.46
C LEU A 396 0.91 20.98 14.91
N LYS A 397 0.39 19.84 15.42
CA LYS A 397 -0.96 19.37 15.09
C LYS A 397 -2.02 20.41 15.48
N TYR A 398 -1.92 20.99 16.67
CA TYR A 398 -2.84 22.04 17.12
C TYR A 398 -2.79 23.28 16.20
N ALA A 399 -1.59 23.72 15.81
CA ALA A 399 -1.41 24.82 14.86
C ALA A 399 -2.04 24.50 13.49
N PHE A 400 -1.85 23.28 12.98
CA PHE A 400 -2.47 22.81 11.74
C PHE A 400 -4.00 22.76 11.82
N GLU A 401 -4.56 22.26 12.93
CA GLU A 401 -6.01 22.21 13.16
C GLU A 401 -6.62 23.62 13.29
N LYS A 402 -5.92 24.54 13.95
CA LYS A 402 -6.36 25.94 14.17
C LYS A 402 -5.85 26.91 13.11
N ARG A 403 -5.32 26.43 11.98
CA ARG A 403 -4.69 27.24 10.92
C ARG A 403 -5.54 28.41 10.42
N GLN A 404 -6.87 28.29 10.41
CA GLN A 404 -7.77 29.37 10.01
C GLN A 404 -7.69 30.61 10.93
N ARG A 405 -7.21 30.44 12.18
CA ARG A 405 -6.96 31.54 13.12
C ARG A 405 -5.55 32.13 12.99
N ILE A 406 -4.65 31.43 12.30
CA ILE A 406 -3.25 31.83 12.10
C ILE A 406 -3.10 32.52 10.73
N ILE A 407 -3.74 31.97 9.71
CA ILE A 407 -3.66 32.42 8.32
C ILE A 407 -4.73 33.50 8.10
N SER A 408 -4.30 34.76 7.95
CA SER A 408 -5.17 35.93 7.80
C SER A 408 -5.60 36.24 6.35
N THR A 409 -5.47 35.28 5.42
CA THR A 409 -5.81 35.45 3.99
C THR A 409 -6.80 34.39 3.51
N GLY A 410 -7.69 34.76 2.58
CA GLY A 410 -8.91 34.03 2.20
C GLY A 410 -8.78 32.57 1.74
N GLU A 411 -9.93 31.94 1.53
CA GLU A 411 -10.21 30.49 1.36
C GLU A 411 -9.41 29.72 0.27
N ASP A 412 -8.48 30.34 -0.46
CA ASP A 412 -7.84 29.78 -1.66
C ASP A 412 -6.34 29.46 -1.50
N SER A 413 -5.81 29.33 -0.27
CA SER A 413 -4.40 28.94 -0.05
C SER A 413 -4.20 27.42 -0.04
N LEU A 414 -3.13 26.93 -0.68
CA LEU A 414 -2.75 25.52 -0.62
C LEU A 414 -2.22 25.17 0.78
N VAL A 415 -2.75 24.12 1.41
CA VAL A 415 -2.26 23.65 2.71
C VAL A 415 -1.83 22.19 2.62
N LEU A 416 -0.56 21.93 2.91
CA LEU A 416 0.05 20.61 2.88
C LEU A 416 0.50 20.22 4.29
N SER A 417 0.43 18.93 4.61
CA SER A 417 0.96 18.40 5.87
C SER A 417 1.60 17.04 5.72
N PHE A 418 2.61 16.75 6.54
CA PHE A 418 3.14 15.40 6.69
C PHE A 418 3.69 15.19 8.09
N PHE A 419 3.25 14.11 8.74
CA PHE A 419 3.77 13.71 10.04
C PHE A 419 4.63 12.45 9.83
N PHE A 420 5.95 12.59 9.93
CA PHE A 420 6.85 11.42 9.89
C PHE A 420 6.43 10.41 10.94
N HIS A 421 6.63 9.10 10.79
CA HIS A 421 6.26 8.15 11.83
C HIS A 421 7.29 7.02 11.91
N ASP A 422 8.20 7.07 12.90
CA ASP A 422 9.26 6.06 13.04
C ASP A 422 8.71 4.62 13.16
N ARG A 423 7.51 4.49 13.74
CA ARG A 423 6.80 3.21 13.91
C ARG A 423 5.95 2.81 12.71
N GLY A 424 5.87 3.69 11.72
CA GLY A 424 5.10 3.50 10.51
C GLY A 424 5.81 2.60 9.50
N ASN A 425 5.15 2.39 8.37
CA ASN A 425 5.77 1.70 7.25
C ASN A 425 6.99 2.50 6.72
N HIS A 426 7.78 1.92 5.82
CA HIS A 426 8.97 2.57 5.27
C HIS A 426 8.70 3.95 4.62
N LEU A 427 7.53 4.14 4.00
CA LEU A 427 7.17 5.43 3.38
C LEU A 427 6.86 6.49 4.45
N GLN A 428 6.20 6.13 5.54
CA GLN A 428 5.87 7.07 6.61
C GLN A 428 7.10 7.63 7.34
N LYS A 429 8.27 7.01 7.21
CA LYS A 429 9.53 7.48 7.82
C LYS A 429 10.62 7.83 6.82
N SER A 430 10.33 7.92 5.52
CA SER A 430 11.36 8.21 4.51
C SER A 430 11.11 9.53 3.77
N PRO A 431 12.17 10.22 3.31
CA PRO A 431 12.02 11.39 2.43
C PRO A 431 11.20 11.09 1.16
N VAL A 432 11.30 9.87 0.63
CA VAL A 432 10.52 9.44 -0.54
C VAL A 432 9.02 9.43 -0.23
N GLY A 433 8.61 8.89 0.92
CA GLY A 433 7.20 8.91 1.29
C GLY A 433 6.67 10.31 1.61
N PHE A 434 7.50 11.17 2.22
CA PHE A 434 7.20 12.60 2.38
C PHE A 434 6.91 13.27 1.02
N LEU A 435 7.81 13.16 0.05
CA LEU A 435 7.66 13.78 -1.27
C LEU A 435 6.46 13.20 -2.04
N ARG A 436 6.22 11.89 -1.94
CA ARG A 436 5.02 11.24 -2.52
C ARG A 436 3.75 11.80 -1.93
N SER A 437 3.71 11.99 -0.61
CA SER A 437 2.53 12.55 0.07
C SER A 437 2.28 14.01 -0.35
N LEU A 438 3.33 14.82 -0.47
CA LEU A 438 3.18 16.19 -0.97
C LEU A 438 2.66 16.23 -2.40
N ALA A 439 3.23 15.41 -3.30
CA ALA A 439 2.76 15.30 -4.68
C ALA A 439 1.28 14.91 -4.73
N TYR A 440 0.87 13.91 -3.95
CA TYR A 440 -0.52 13.46 -3.84
C TYR A 440 -1.45 14.60 -3.36
N GLN A 441 -1.08 15.30 -2.30
CA GLN A 441 -1.87 16.39 -1.73
C GLN A 441 -1.99 17.59 -2.68
N ILE A 442 -0.90 17.93 -3.38
CA ILE A 442 -0.89 18.98 -4.41
C ILE A 442 -1.86 18.62 -5.53
N ILE A 443 -1.79 17.40 -6.07
CA ILE A 443 -2.67 16.95 -7.16
C ILE A 443 -4.14 16.95 -6.71
N ARG A 444 -4.41 16.51 -5.47
CA ARG A 444 -5.76 16.45 -4.94
C ARG A 444 -6.37 17.84 -4.72
N GLN A 445 -5.58 18.80 -4.25
CA GLN A 445 -6.06 20.17 -3.95
C GLN A 445 -6.00 21.11 -5.16
N VAL A 446 -5.07 20.86 -6.08
CA VAL A 446 -4.85 21.66 -7.31
C VAL A 446 -4.76 20.71 -8.50
N PRO A 447 -5.86 20.04 -8.90
CA PRO A 447 -5.85 19.09 -10.01
C PRO A 447 -5.50 19.76 -11.35
N GLU A 448 -5.67 21.08 -11.46
CA GLU A 448 -5.22 21.86 -12.63
C GLU A 448 -3.71 21.74 -12.88
N ILE A 449 -2.91 21.36 -11.87
CA ILE A 449 -1.46 21.22 -12.04
C ILE A 449 -1.09 20.15 -13.07
N LEU A 450 -2.01 19.20 -13.31
CA LEU A 450 -1.91 18.13 -14.30
C LEU A 450 -2.60 18.47 -15.63
N THR A 451 -3.04 19.72 -15.83
CA THR A 451 -3.67 20.14 -17.09
C THR A 451 -2.61 20.33 -18.17
N GLY A 452 -2.47 19.30 -18.99
CA GLY A 452 -1.45 19.20 -20.03
C GLY A 452 -1.26 17.73 -20.36
N SER A 453 -1.93 17.29 -21.41
CA SER A 453 -1.73 15.95 -21.95
C SER A 453 -0.31 15.85 -22.51
N GLY A 454 0.58 15.21 -21.75
CA GLY A 454 2.04 15.24 -21.99
C GLY A 454 2.85 15.58 -20.74
N ASP A 455 2.21 15.83 -19.58
CA ASP A 455 2.95 16.05 -18.34
C ASP A 455 3.82 14.81 -17.99
N PRO A 456 5.17 14.96 -17.90
CA PRO A 456 6.08 13.85 -17.67
C PRO A 456 5.79 13.10 -16.37
N PHE A 457 5.25 13.78 -15.35
CA PHE A 457 4.88 13.16 -14.10
C PHE A 457 3.65 12.27 -14.28
N GLN A 458 2.63 12.73 -15.04
CA GLN A 458 1.48 11.89 -15.37
C GLN A 458 1.85 10.66 -16.21
N GLN A 459 2.80 10.80 -17.15
CA GLN A 459 3.34 9.67 -17.91
C GLN A 459 4.10 8.71 -16.99
N ARG A 460 4.95 9.24 -16.10
CA ARG A 460 5.69 8.45 -15.12
C ARG A 460 4.78 7.71 -14.15
N CYS A 461 3.68 8.31 -13.70
CA CYS A 461 2.64 7.65 -12.92
C CYS A 461 2.06 6.42 -13.65
N ARG A 462 1.78 6.55 -14.96
CA ARG A 462 1.27 5.45 -15.80
C ARG A 462 2.32 4.36 -16.03
N GLU A 463 3.59 4.72 -16.15
CA GLU A 463 4.71 3.78 -16.31
C GLU A 463 4.96 2.97 -15.04
N VAL A 464 5.00 3.63 -13.88
CA VAL A 464 5.09 2.97 -12.57
C VAL A 464 3.89 2.04 -12.37
N HIS A 465 2.68 2.48 -12.72
CA HIS A 465 1.47 1.65 -12.66
C HIS A 465 1.59 0.38 -13.52
N ARG A 466 2.22 0.47 -14.71
CA ARG A 466 2.41 -0.67 -15.61
C ARG A 466 3.47 -1.66 -15.11
N GLN A 467 4.42 -1.19 -14.29
CA GLN A 467 5.53 -2.00 -13.77
C GLN A 467 5.27 -2.63 -12.39
N GLY A 468 4.23 -2.21 -11.66
CA GLY A 468 3.89 -2.71 -10.32
C GLY A 468 4.99 -2.43 -9.29
N ASP A 469 5.19 -3.34 -8.32
CA ASP A 469 6.21 -3.28 -7.24
C ASP A 469 7.67 -3.08 -7.70
N LYS A 470 7.95 -3.06 -9.01
CA LYS A 470 9.28 -2.82 -9.58
C LYS A 470 9.53 -1.35 -9.97
N GLY A 471 8.50 -0.51 -10.01
CA GLY A 471 8.59 0.90 -10.39
C GLY A 471 8.84 1.81 -9.18
N GLU A 472 10.05 1.81 -8.62
CA GLU A 472 10.39 2.77 -7.57
C GLU A 472 10.61 4.18 -8.15
N TRP A 473 10.06 5.19 -7.47
CA TRP A 473 10.27 6.59 -7.82
C TRP A 473 11.65 7.01 -7.33
N HIS A 474 12.44 7.63 -8.21
CA HIS A 474 13.69 8.24 -7.78
C HIS A 474 13.38 9.51 -6.97
N PRO A 475 14.01 9.76 -5.80
CA PRO A 475 13.70 10.91 -4.95
C PRO A 475 13.76 12.26 -5.68
N ARG A 476 14.72 12.42 -6.61
CA ARG A 476 14.86 13.65 -7.40
C ARG A 476 13.66 13.91 -8.32
N GLU A 477 13.08 12.87 -8.92
CA GLU A 477 11.90 13.02 -9.80
C GLU A 477 10.72 13.62 -9.02
N LEU A 478 10.53 13.17 -7.78
CA LEU A 478 9.48 13.68 -6.89
C LEU A 478 9.78 15.09 -6.39
N GLN A 479 11.04 15.40 -6.06
CA GLN A 479 11.46 16.76 -5.69
C GLN A 479 11.19 17.74 -6.82
N ASP A 480 11.61 17.40 -8.04
CA ASP A 480 11.44 18.23 -9.23
C ASP A 480 9.95 18.50 -9.50
N PHE A 481 9.09 17.49 -9.36
CA PHE A 481 7.65 17.65 -9.50
C PHE A 481 7.05 18.60 -8.45
N VAL A 482 7.38 18.39 -7.16
CA VAL A 482 6.88 19.24 -6.07
C VAL A 482 7.36 20.68 -6.25
N GLU A 483 8.62 20.88 -6.62
CA GLU A 483 9.21 22.19 -6.89
C GLU A 483 8.50 22.92 -8.05
N GLN A 484 8.33 22.24 -9.18
CA GLN A 484 7.66 22.80 -10.36
C GLN A 484 6.19 23.10 -10.06
N SER A 485 5.52 22.22 -9.31
CA SER A 485 4.13 22.39 -8.95
C SER A 485 3.93 23.61 -8.05
N LEU A 486 4.73 23.72 -6.98
CA LEU A 486 4.71 24.87 -6.09
C LEU A 486 5.05 26.17 -6.85
N SER A 487 5.96 26.14 -7.82
CA SER A 487 6.27 27.33 -8.64
C SER A 487 5.06 27.86 -9.42
N LYS A 488 4.26 26.97 -10.02
CA LYS A 488 3.02 27.33 -10.74
C LYS A 488 1.95 27.83 -9.76
N ILE A 489 1.82 27.18 -8.61
CA ILE A 489 0.82 27.52 -7.59
C ILE A 489 1.11 28.90 -7.00
N LEU A 490 2.36 29.16 -6.62
CA LEU A 490 2.82 30.44 -6.05
C LEU A 490 2.75 31.61 -7.03
N ALA A 491 2.49 31.37 -8.32
CA ALA A 491 2.15 32.43 -9.27
C ALA A 491 0.71 32.95 -9.09
N SER A 492 -0.17 32.21 -8.41
CA SER A 492 -1.61 32.50 -8.31
C SER A 492 -2.17 32.48 -6.88
N ARG A 493 -1.58 31.70 -5.96
CA ARG A 493 -2.04 31.58 -4.57
C ARG A 493 -0.92 31.17 -3.61
N GLY A 494 -1.08 31.46 -2.32
CA GLY A 494 -0.11 31.12 -1.28
C GLY A 494 -0.09 29.62 -0.94
N ALA A 495 0.99 29.15 -0.32
CA ALA A 495 1.13 27.77 0.12
C ALA A 495 1.71 27.65 1.54
N TRP A 496 1.13 26.74 2.33
CA TRP A 496 1.49 26.46 3.72
C TRP A 496 1.85 24.98 3.87
N LEU A 497 3.01 24.69 4.45
CA LEU A 497 3.49 23.32 4.64
C LEU A 497 3.81 23.07 6.12
N PHE A 498 3.17 22.05 6.70
CA PHE A 498 3.36 21.62 8.08
C PHE A 498 4.06 20.26 8.13
N VAL A 499 5.24 20.19 8.74
CA VAL A 499 6.07 18.97 8.78
C VAL A 499 6.40 18.61 10.22
N ASP A 500 5.85 17.51 10.73
CA ASP A 500 6.09 17.05 12.09
C ASP A 500 7.21 16.02 12.19
N ALA A 501 8.01 16.13 13.25
CA ALA A 501 9.03 15.18 13.67
C ALA A 501 10.04 14.85 12.56
N LEU A 502 10.64 15.90 11.98
CA LEU A 502 11.62 15.76 10.91
C LEU A 502 12.79 14.83 11.31
N ASP A 503 13.14 14.76 12.59
CA ASP A 503 14.18 13.86 13.10
C ASP A 503 13.88 12.36 12.93
N GLU A 504 12.60 11.97 12.77
CA GLU A 504 12.20 10.57 12.66
C GLU A 504 12.47 9.93 11.29
N CYS A 505 12.88 10.71 10.28
CA CYS A 505 13.37 10.15 9.01
C CYS A 505 14.85 9.72 9.03
N GLY A 506 15.50 9.86 10.18
CA GLY A 506 16.91 9.61 10.39
C GLY A 506 17.76 10.87 10.27
N LYS A 507 18.86 10.89 11.03
CA LYS A 507 19.77 12.04 11.18
C LYS A 507 20.30 12.60 9.86
N ALA A 508 20.74 11.74 8.94
CA ALA A 508 21.28 12.17 7.64
C ALA A 508 20.17 12.72 6.73
N SER A 509 19.07 11.97 6.61
CA SER A 509 17.88 12.36 5.84
C SER A 509 17.29 13.70 6.30
N ALA A 510 17.21 13.93 7.61
CA ALA A 510 16.69 15.18 8.18
C ALA A 510 17.55 16.38 7.77
N VAL A 511 18.88 16.22 7.78
CA VAL A 511 19.83 17.25 7.32
C VAL A 511 19.65 17.54 5.82
N GLU A 512 19.51 16.49 5.01
CA GLU A 512 19.31 16.63 3.56
C GLU A 512 17.98 17.31 3.22
N MET A 513 16.88 16.90 3.87
CA MET A 513 15.58 17.53 3.68
C MET A 513 15.58 18.99 4.11
N PHE A 514 16.25 19.32 5.20
CA PHE A 514 16.37 20.71 5.65
C PHE A 514 17.15 21.58 4.65
N LYS A 515 18.24 21.06 4.07
CA LYS A 515 18.95 21.73 2.97
C LYS A 515 18.05 21.94 1.76
N TRP A 516 17.24 20.93 1.42
CA TRP A 516 16.26 21.03 0.35
C TRP A 516 15.20 22.10 0.63
N PHE A 517 14.64 22.17 1.84
CA PHE A 517 13.70 23.23 2.23
C PHE A 517 14.30 24.63 2.07
N THR A 518 15.54 24.81 2.52
CA THR A 518 16.25 26.09 2.39
C THR A 518 16.44 26.48 0.91
N HIS A 519 16.81 25.51 0.07
CA HIS A 519 16.93 25.71 -1.37
C HIS A 519 15.58 26.07 -2.02
N LEU A 520 14.52 25.33 -1.69
CA LEU A 520 13.15 25.53 -2.15
C LEU A 520 12.66 26.95 -1.82
N MET A 521 12.84 27.37 -0.56
CA MET A 521 12.44 28.70 -0.10
C MET A 521 13.12 29.82 -0.88
N LYS A 522 14.43 29.68 -1.15
CA LYS A 522 15.23 30.64 -1.94
C LYS A 522 14.84 30.64 -3.42
N LYS A 523 14.74 29.46 -4.04
CA LYS A 523 14.41 29.29 -5.46
C LYS A 523 13.04 29.86 -5.80
N LEU A 524 12.05 29.64 -4.93
CA LEU A 524 10.68 30.08 -5.13
C LEU A 524 10.42 31.53 -4.66
N SER A 525 11.45 32.25 -4.19
CA SER A 525 11.32 33.65 -3.71
C SER A 525 10.95 34.66 -4.80
N VAL A 526 11.13 34.29 -6.07
CA VAL A 526 10.82 35.12 -7.24
C VAL A 526 9.32 35.28 -7.51
N TYR A 527 8.48 34.46 -6.88
CA TYR A 527 7.02 34.48 -7.06
C TYR A 527 6.33 35.37 -6.03
N GLY A 528 5.25 36.04 -6.45
CA GLY A 528 4.58 37.09 -5.66
C GLY A 528 3.75 36.60 -4.49
N PHE A 529 3.27 35.34 -4.48
CA PHE A 529 2.54 34.78 -3.36
C PHE A 529 3.45 34.06 -2.35
N GLY A 530 2.97 34.02 -1.11
CA GLY A 530 3.73 33.55 0.03
C GLY A 530 3.91 32.04 0.14
N LEU A 531 5.06 31.62 0.70
CA LEU A 531 5.36 30.23 1.05
C LEU A 531 5.76 30.15 2.52
N HIS A 532 5.03 29.37 3.29
CA HIS A 532 5.22 29.23 4.74
C HIS A 532 5.50 27.78 5.09
N LEU A 533 6.58 27.54 5.82
CA LEU A 533 6.97 26.20 6.25
C LEU A 533 7.09 26.17 7.77
N CYS A 534 6.28 25.35 8.43
CA CYS A 534 6.36 25.07 9.86
C CYS A 534 6.87 23.65 10.09
N VAL A 535 8.02 23.52 10.76
CA VAL A 535 8.67 22.23 11.02
C VAL A 535 8.79 21.99 12.52
N SER A 536 8.50 20.77 12.99
CA SER A 536 8.89 20.33 14.33
C SER A 536 10.09 19.37 14.29
N CYS A 537 11.02 19.54 15.22
CA CYS A 537 12.21 18.69 15.33
C CYS A 537 12.83 18.77 16.75
N ARG A 538 13.76 17.88 17.08
CA ARG A 538 14.62 18.02 18.28
C ARG A 538 15.60 19.19 18.12
N HIS A 539 16.39 19.47 19.17
CA HIS A 539 17.48 20.46 19.14
C HIS A 539 18.61 20.13 18.12
N TYR A 540 18.49 19.02 17.39
CA TYR A 540 19.38 18.57 16.32
C TYR A 540 18.50 18.14 15.12
N PRO A 541 18.92 18.30 13.84
CA PRO A 541 20.23 18.77 13.38
C PRO A 541 20.49 20.25 13.67
N ILE A 542 21.72 20.57 14.08
CA ILE A 542 22.16 21.95 14.33
C ILE A 542 22.23 22.66 12.97
N LEU A 543 21.11 23.26 12.57
CA LEU A 543 20.96 24.07 11.35
C LEU A 543 20.32 25.43 11.69
N SER A 544 20.50 25.90 12.93
CA SER A 544 19.87 27.11 13.50
C SER A 544 20.17 28.42 12.76
N GLN A 545 21.10 28.42 11.80
CA GLN A 545 21.41 29.62 11.01
C GLN A 545 20.42 29.87 9.86
N ALA A 546 19.51 28.93 9.56
CA ALA A 546 18.62 29.00 8.40
C ALA A 546 17.13 29.17 8.72
N CYS A 547 16.69 28.90 9.96
CA CYS A 547 15.34 29.24 10.41
C CYS A 547 15.34 30.62 11.06
N GLU A 548 14.49 31.52 10.56
CA GLU A 548 14.37 32.87 11.10
C GLU A 548 13.47 32.94 12.33
N PHE A 549 12.50 32.03 12.43
CA PHE A 549 11.53 31.97 13.51
C PHE A 549 11.68 30.68 14.30
N GLU A 550 11.78 30.79 15.63
CA GLU A 550 11.97 29.66 16.52
C GLU A 550 11.02 29.73 17.72
N ILE A 551 10.32 28.63 18.00
CA ILE A 551 9.50 28.45 19.20
C ILE A 551 10.05 27.26 19.98
N CYS A 552 10.28 27.45 21.28
CA CYS A 552 10.76 26.42 22.20
C CYS A 552 9.68 26.08 23.23
N PRO A 553 8.86 25.02 23.02
CA PRO A 553 7.72 24.70 23.87
C PRO A 553 8.04 24.58 25.36
N GLU A 554 9.19 24.00 25.69
CA GLU A 554 9.60 23.73 27.07
C GLU A 554 9.84 24.99 27.93
N HIS A 555 9.94 26.17 27.32
CA HIS A 555 10.05 27.44 28.04
C HIS A 555 8.70 28.12 28.28
N GLN A 556 7.62 27.62 27.67
CA GLN A 556 6.33 28.30 27.57
C GLN A 556 5.13 27.39 27.90
N ASN A 557 5.38 26.11 28.19
CA ASN A 557 4.32 25.10 28.42
C ASN A 557 3.99 24.85 29.90
N ARG A 558 4.35 25.77 30.81
CA ARG A 558 4.19 25.55 32.27
C ARG A 558 2.71 25.47 32.66
N GLU A 559 1.89 26.37 32.16
CA GLU A 559 0.44 26.41 32.39
C GLU A 559 -0.25 25.19 31.78
N ASP A 560 0.10 24.83 30.53
CA ASP A 560 -0.39 23.62 29.86
C ASP A 560 -0.05 22.35 30.65
N MET A 561 1.17 22.29 31.18
CA MET A 561 1.63 21.18 32.01
C MET A 561 0.87 21.09 33.33
N SER A 562 0.63 22.23 33.98
CA SER A 562 -0.18 22.27 35.20
C SER A 562 -1.58 21.74 34.93
N ALA A 563 -2.23 22.20 33.85
CA ALA A 563 -3.54 21.72 33.43
C ALA A 563 -3.55 20.21 33.13
N TYR A 564 -2.54 19.70 32.43
CA TYR A 564 -2.37 18.28 32.15
C TYR A 564 -2.20 17.43 33.44
N VAL A 565 -1.33 17.87 34.36
CA VAL A 565 -1.09 17.17 35.63
C VAL A 565 -2.38 17.14 36.45
N GLN A 566 -3.08 18.27 36.56
CA GLN A 566 -4.34 18.39 37.29
C GLN A 566 -5.44 17.51 36.68
N SER A 567 -5.55 17.46 35.34
CA SER A 567 -6.55 16.62 34.68
C SER A 567 -6.30 15.13 34.92
N ARG A 568 -5.03 14.71 35.00
CA ARG A 568 -4.66 13.30 35.22
C ARG A 568 -4.91 12.82 36.64
N PHE A 569 -4.93 13.71 37.64
CA PHE A 569 -5.33 13.40 39.01
C PHE A 569 -6.85 13.44 39.26
N GLN A 570 -7.67 13.72 38.23
CA GLN A 570 -9.14 13.66 38.35
C GLN A 570 -9.58 12.23 38.72
N GLY A 571 -9.96 12.02 39.98
CA GLY A 571 -10.33 10.72 40.54
C GLY A 571 -9.53 10.32 41.79
N SER A 572 -8.33 10.86 41.98
CA SER A 572 -7.47 10.62 43.15
C SER A 572 -7.57 11.78 44.14
N GLY A 573 -8.70 11.85 44.85
CA GLY A 573 -9.11 13.05 45.62
C GLY A 573 -8.14 13.54 46.69
N SER A 574 -7.30 12.67 47.26
CA SER A 574 -6.24 13.04 48.23
C SER A 574 -5.05 13.71 47.52
N LEU A 575 -4.54 13.07 46.46
CA LEU A 575 -3.43 13.58 45.65
C LEU A 575 -3.76 14.91 44.97
N GLN A 576 -4.96 15.03 44.41
CA GLN A 576 -5.40 16.22 43.67
C GLN A 576 -5.38 17.50 44.52
N LYS A 577 -5.67 17.38 45.83
CA LYS A 577 -5.71 18.52 46.76
C LYS A 577 -4.38 18.79 47.47
N SER A 578 -3.37 17.96 47.22
CA SER A 578 -2.05 18.05 47.85
C SER A 578 -1.10 19.01 47.09
N LYS A 579 0.15 19.10 47.54
CA LYS A 579 1.22 19.85 46.84
C LYS A 579 1.88 19.04 45.71
N ILE A 580 1.55 17.75 45.58
CA ILE A 580 2.17 16.85 44.60
C ILE A 580 1.96 17.31 43.15
N PRO A 581 0.76 17.74 42.71
CA PRO A 581 0.58 18.25 41.34
C PRO A 581 1.50 19.44 41.00
N ASP A 582 1.64 20.40 41.92
CA ASP A 582 2.52 21.57 41.73
C ASP A 582 4.00 21.17 41.72
N LEU A 583 4.38 20.22 42.59
CA LEU A 583 5.73 19.68 42.65
C LEU A 583 6.10 18.96 41.34
N ILE A 584 5.22 18.11 40.81
CA ILE A 584 5.42 17.41 39.53
C ILE A 584 5.55 18.44 38.40
N THR A 585 4.65 19.42 38.33
CA THR A 585 4.68 20.50 37.32
C THR A 585 6.02 21.24 37.35
N TYR A 586 6.52 21.60 38.53
CA TYR A 586 7.80 22.28 38.68
C TYR A 586 8.99 21.40 38.28
N ARG A 587 9.00 20.12 38.67
CA ARG A 587 10.14 19.23 38.42
C ARG A 587 10.24 18.75 36.98
N ALA A 588 9.10 18.55 36.32
CA ALA A 588 9.03 18.09 34.93
C ALA A 588 9.74 19.03 33.93
N SER A 589 9.99 20.30 34.29
CA SER A 589 10.84 21.23 33.54
C SER A 589 10.50 21.29 32.03
N GLY A 590 9.21 21.28 31.71
CA GLY A 590 8.71 21.35 30.34
C GLY A 590 8.66 20.03 29.56
N VAL A 591 8.93 18.88 30.19
CA VAL A 591 8.86 17.53 29.59
C VAL A 591 7.60 16.78 30.06
N PHE A 592 6.56 16.73 29.23
CA PHE A 592 5.30 16.03 29.53
C PHE A 592 5.47 14.52 29.73
N MET A 593 6.40 13.89 29.01
CA MET A 593 6.67 12.46 29.19
C MET A 593 7.21 12.14 30.59
N TRP A 594 8.02 13.03 31.16
CA TRP A 594 8.48 12.91 32.55
C TRP A 594 7.29 13.02 33.49
N ALA A 595 6.42 14.04 33.30
CA ALA A 595 5.24 14.22 34.14
C ALA A 595 4.31 13.01 34.09
N ARG A 596 4.06 12.43 32.90
CA ARG A 596 3.23 11.22 32.74
C ARG A 596 3.75 10.06 33.59
N ILE A 597 5.03 9.73 33.46
CA ILE A 597 5.65 8.61 34.20
C ILE A 597 5.56 8.85 35.71
N VAL A 598 5.83 10.08 36.17
CA VAL A 598 5.84 10.41 37.60
C VAL A 598 4.43 10.50 38.19
N ILE A 599 3.43 10.89 37.40
CA ILE A 599 2.02 10.82 37.81
C ILE A 599 1.61 9.37 38.04
N ASP A 600 1.92 8.47 37.09
CA ASP A 600 1.58 7.06 37.23
C ASP A 600 2.25 6.44 38.46
N GLU A 601 3.53 6.76 38.73
CA GLU A 601 4.24 6.38 39.96
C GLU A 601 3.54 6.90 41.22
N ALA A 602 3.17 8.18 41.25
CA ALA A 602 2.49 8.79 42.41
C ALA A 602 1.11 8.17 42.67
N ILE A 603 0.33 7.90 41.61
CA ILE A 603 -0.97 7.22 41.71
C ILE A 603 -0.79 5.79 42.22
N ASN A 604 0.23 5.07 41.74
CA ASN A 604 0.51 3.71 42.21
C ASN A 604 0.86 3.67 43.70
N LEU A 605 1.72 4.59 44.18
CA LEU A 605 2.07 4.68 45.60
C LEU A 605 0.85 5.05 46.48
N ASP A 606 -0.01 5.96 46.03
CA ASP A 606 -1.27 6.29 46.72
C ASP A 606 -2.20 5.07 46.79
N ASN A 607 -2.30 4.30 45.70
CA ASN A 607 -3.06 3.05 45.67
C ASN A 607 -2.47 1.95 46.58
N GLU A 608 -1.15 1.96 46.79
CA GLU A 608 -0.43 1.09 47.74
C GLU A 608 -0.59 1.55 49.20
N GLY A 609 -1.19 2.71 49.45
CA GLY A 609 -1.47 3.27 50.78
C GLY A 609 -0.31 4.07 51.38
N GLU A 610 0.66 4.49 50.56
CA GLU A 610 1.76 5.35 51.00
C GLU A 610 1.26 6.73 51.46
N SER A 611 1.94 7.31 52.44
CA SER A 611 1.58 8.65 52.94
C SER A 611 1.95 9.74 51.92
N LEU A 612 1.19 10.85 51.89
CA LEU A 612 1.50 12.00 51.02
C LEU A 612 2.95 12.50 51.18
N ALA A 613 3.51 12.46 52.40
CA ALA A 613 4.90 12.85 52.65
C ALA A 613 5.92 11.88 52.01
N SER A 614 5.61 10.57 52.01
CA SER A 614 6.40 9.55 51.33
C SER A 614 6.40 9.78 49.81
N ILE A 615 5.20 10.02 49.24
CA ILE A 615 5.03 10.31 47.81
C ILE A 615 5.75 11.61 47.41
N GLU A 616 5.64 12.69 48.19
CA GLU A 616 6.38 13.95 47.95
C GLU A 616 7.91 13.73 47.98
N THR A 617 8.40 12.92 48.92
CA THR A 617 9.82 12.56 49.01
C THR A 617 10.27 11.77 47.78
N ARG A 618 9.45 10.81 47.32
CA ARG A 618 9.73 10.03 46.11
C ARG A 618 9.74 10.90 44.86
N VAL A 619 8.75 11.75 44.64
CA VAL A 619 8.71 12.70 43.51
C VAL A 619 9.94 13.62 43.51
N THR A 620 10.41 14.02 44.70
CA THR A 620 11.60 14.87 44.86
C THR A 620 12.91 14.15 44.54
N SER A 621 13.00 12.85 44.79
CA SER A 621 14.21 12.05 44.51
C SER A 621 14.36 11.67 43.04
N ILE A 622 13.25 11.63 42.28
CA ILE A 622 13.27 11.28 40.85
C ILE A 622 14.14 12.29 40.04
N PRO A 623 15.09 11.80 39.21
CA PRO A 623 15.94 12.63 38.35
C PRO A 623 15.13 13.50 37.41
N LYS A 624 15.55 14.76 37.20
CA LYS A 624 14.82 15.70 36.33
C LYS A 624 15.01 15.43 34.83
N LYS A 625 16.12 14.81 34.43
CA LYS A 625 16.37 14.49 33.01
C LYS A 625 15.69 13.17 32.64
N LEU A 626 15.03 13.15 31.48
CA LEU A 626 14.28 11.99 31.02
C LEU A 626 15.17 10.75 30.83
N ASP A 627 16.39 10.91 30.31
CA ASP A 627 17.35 9.81 30.15
C ASP A 627 17.80 9.21 31.49
N GLU A 628 18.01 10.06 32.51
CA GLU A 628 18.37 9.62 33.86
C GLU A 628 17.20 8.88 34.54
N LEU A 629 15.97 9.36 34.33
CA LEU A 629 14.75 8.65 34.75
C LEU A 629 14.61 7.28 34.04
N TYR A 630 14.86 7.21 32.73
CA TYR A 630 14.86 5.92 32.02
C TYR A 630 15.95 4.98 32.53
N SER A 631 17.16 5.47 32.81
CA SER A 631 18.22 4.69 33.47
C SER A 631 17.75 4.11 34.81
N GLU A 632 17.08 4.91 35.65
CA GLU A 632 16.56 4.46 36.94
C GLU A 632 15.46 3.39 36.76
N LEU A 633 14.48 3.62 35.87
CA LEU A 633 13.41 2.66 35.58
C LEU A 633 13.98 1.32 35.08
N ILE A 634 14.93 1.35 34.14
CA ILE A 634 15.61 0.14 33.68
C ILE A 634 16.37 -0.51 34.83
N GLY A 635 17.01 0.29 35.70
CA GLY A 635 17.65 -0.16 36.94
C GLY A 635 16.72 -1.02 37.80
N HIS A 636 15.48 -0.56 37.99
CA HIS A 636 14.43 -1.23 38.78
C HIS A 636 13.77 -2.44 38.12
N MET A 637 14.09 -2.76 36.86
CA MET A 637 13.62 -4.00 36.22
C MET A 637 14.27 -5.22 36.90
N ASN A 638 13.59 -5.80 37.89
CA ASN A 638 14.12 -6.89 38.72
C ASN A 638 14.36 -8.19 37.93
N ASP A 639 13.48 -8.51 36.98
CA ASP A 639 13.60 -9.69 36.10
C ASP A 639 14.29 -9.30 34.79
N LYS A 640 15.61 -9.03 34.87
CA LYS A 640 16.40 -8.57 33.72
C LYS A 640 16.26 -9.45 32.46
N PRO A 641 16.29 -10.80 32.53
CA PRO A 641 16.16 -11.64 31.34
C PRO A 641 14.82 -11.46 30.61
N ASN A 642 13.70 -11.52 31.34
CA ASN A 642 12.39 -11.34 30.72
C ASN A 642 12.15 -9.88 30.31
N SER A 643 12.69 -8.91 31.06
CA SER A 643 12.59 -7.50 30.71
C SER A 643 13.35 -7.20 29.41
N LEU A 644 14.59 -7.70 29.27
CA LEU A 644 15.36 -7.61 28.03
C LEU A 644 14.58 -8.19 26.85
N ARG A 645 14.01 -9.38 27.04
CA ARG A 645 13.25 -10.08 26.01
C ARG A 645 11.99 -9.33 25.58
N LEU A 646 11.22 -8.81 26.54
CA LEU A 646 10.06 -7.97 26.28
C LEU A 646 10.47 -6.73 25.46
N ILE A 647 11.51 -6.03 25.92
CA ILE A 647 12.02 -4.82 25.26
C ILE A 647 12.51 -5.13 23.84
N GLN A 648 13.19 -6.26 23.62
CA GLN A 648 13.61 -6.69 22.28
C GLN A 648 12.41 -6.89 21.35
N TRP A 649 11.38 -7.60 21.79
CA TRP A 649 10.16 -7.79 21.00
C TRP A 649 9.44 -6.48 20.69
N VAL A 650 9.29 -5.60 21.69
CA VAL A 650 8.59 -4.33 21.49
C VAL A 650 9.40 -3.37 20.61
N CYS A 651 10.74 -3.38 20.66
CA CYS A 651 11.59 -2.47 19.87
C CYS A 651 11.83 -2.94 18.43
N PHE A 652 12.00 -4.25 18.21
CA PHE A 652 12.54 -4.79 16.96
C PHE A 652 11.55 -5.61 16.15
N ALA A 653 10.35 -5.88 16.67
CA ALA A 653 9.33 -6.52 15.87
C ALA A 653 8.96 -5.64 14.65
N ARG A 654 8.65 -6.29 13.52
CA ARG A 654 8.29 -5.61 12.26
C ARG A 654 7.00 -4.80 12.34
N ARG A 655 6.14 -5.15 13.31
CA ARG A 655 4.93 -4.44 13.70
C ARG A 655 4.69 -4.68 15.19
N ALA A 656 3.86 -3.85 15.81
CA ALA A 656 3.39 -4.11 17.17
C ALA A 656 2.73 -5.51 17.22
N LEU A 657 3.07 -6.26 18.26
CA LEU A 657 2.48 -7.58 18.50
C LEU A 657 1.21 -7.43 19.34
N THR A 658 0.21 -8.24 19.04
CA THR A 658 -0.96 -8.40 19.90
C THR A 658 -0.57 -9.07 21.22
N LEU A 659 -1.42 -8.97 22.25
CA LEU A 659 -1.19 -9.66 23.51
C LEU A 659 -1.02 -11.18 23.35
N SER A 660 -1.80 -11.78 22.44
CA SER A 660 -1.74 -13.23 22.17
C SER A 660 -0.45 -13.65 21.47
N GLU A 661 0.04 -12.83 20.53
CA GLU A 661 1.33 -13.05 19.88
C GLU A 661 2.49 -12.87 20.84
N LEU A 662 2.49 -11.76 21.59
CA LEU A 662 3.55 -11.44 22.53
C LEU A 662 3.67 -12.48 23.64
N ARG A 663 2.55 -13.06 24.10
CA ARG A 663 2.55 -14.18 25.05
C ARG A 663 3.43 -15.34 24.56
N TRP A 664 3.25 -15.78 23.32
CA TRP A 664 4.07 -16.84 22.73
C TRP A 664 5.52 -16.36 22.51
N ALA A 665 5.68 -15.14 22.00
CA ALA A 665 6.97 -14.53 21.75
C ALA A 665 7.85 -14.43 23.02
N MET A 666 7.23 -14.28 24.20
CA MET A 666 7.88 -14.21 25.50
C MET A 666 8.26 -15.58 26.09
N VAL A 667 7.53 -16.64 25.76
CA VAL A 667 7.73 -17.97 26.37
C VAL A 667 8.64 -18.88 25.53
N ILE A 668 8.73 -18.67 24.21
CA ILE A 668 9.54 -19.51 23.29
C ILE A 668 11.04 -19.28 23.45
N ASP A 669 11.68 -19.93 24.42
CA ASP A 669 13.11 -19.78 24.68
C ASP A 669 13.96 -20.02 23.39
N PRO A 670 14.67 -19.00 22.88
CA PRO A 670 15.50 -19.14 21.68
C PRO A 670 16.64 -20.16 21.86
N GLU A 671 17.08 -20.42 23.10
CA GLU A 671 18.16 -21.36 23.42
C GLU A 671 17.66 -22.79 23.68
N SER A 672 16.35 -22.99 23.86
CA SER A 672 15.77 -24.30 24.11
C SER A 672 15.64 -25.14 22.83
N SER A 673 15.94 -26.43 22.93
CA SER A 673 15.71 -27.41 21.86
C SER A 673 14.34 -28.10 21.94
N ASN A 674 13.51 -27.75 22.93
CA ASN A 674 12.20 -28.39 23.14
C ASN A 674 11.21 -28.00 22.04
N ARG A 675 10.57 -29.02 21.45
CA ARG A 675 9.58 -28.88 20.37
C ARG A 675 8.14 -29.12 20.83
N LEU A 676 7.91 -29.50 22.08
CA LEU A 676 6.57 -29.78 22.58
C LEU A 676 5.82 -28.48 22.90
N CYS A 677 4.70 -28.23 22.24
CA CYS A 677 3.82 -27.09 22.50
C CYS A 677 3.31 -27.08 23.96
N GLU A 678 3.05 -28.28 24.52
CA GLU A 678 2.62 -28.45 25.91
C GLU A 678 3.65 -27.93 26.92
N TYR A 679 4.96 -28.10 26.63
CA TYR A 679 6.02 -27.63 27.51
C TYR A 679 5.94 -26.10 27.71
N TYR A 680 5.74 -25.35 26.63
CA TYR A 680 5.65 -23.89 26.70
C TYR A 680 4.30 -23.41 27.26
N SER A 681 3.19 -24.07 26.91
CA SER A 681 1.85 -23.67 27.39
C SER A 681 1.58 -24.00 28.87
N GLN A 682 2.42 -24.87 29.47
CA GLN A 682 2.45 -25.18 30.90
C GLN A 682 3.59 -24.46 31.64
N HIS A 683 4.45 -23.73 30.93
CA HIS A 683 5.53 -22.96 31.54
C HIS A 683 4.98 -21.90 32.48
N HIS A 684 5.65 -21.65 33.61
CA HIS A 684 5.19 -20.68 34.61
C HIS A 684 5.07 -19.24 34.08
N ASP A 685 5.88 -18.88 33.07
CA ASP A 685 5.79 -17.58 32.37
C ASP A 685 4.65 -17.52 31.34
N TYR A 686 3.95 -18.62 31.04
CA TYR A 686 2.80 -18.62 30.14
C TYR A 686 1.53 -18.16 30.86
N ILE A 687 1.32 -16.85 30.87
CA ILE A 687 0.19 -16.22 31.55
C ILE A 687 -1.07 -16.28 30.68
N ARG A 688 -2.03 -17.14 31.06
CA ARG A 688 -3.30 -17.35 30.34
C ARG A 688 -4.27 -16.19 30.48
N ASP A 689 -4.35 -15.62 31.68
CA ASP A 689 -5.25 -14.51 31.97
C ASP A 689 -4.78 -13.21 31.28
N LYS A 690 -5.68 -12.52 30.58
CA LYS A 690 -5.34 -11.32 29.80
C LYS A 690 -4.87 -10.22 30.74
N ASP A 691 -5.54 -10.01 31.86
CA ASP A 691 -5.23 -8.88 32.76
C ASP A 691 -3.97 -9.13 33.59
N GLN A 692 -3.71 -10.38 33.98
CA GLN A 692 -2.43 -10.76 34.58
C GLN A 692 -1.27 -10.57 33.59
N LEU A 693 -1.45 -10.87 32.30
CA LEU A 693 -0.43 -10.61 31.28
C LEU A 693 -0.19 -9.12 31.09
N LYS A 694 -1.25 -8.29 31.07
CA LYS A 694 -1.12 -6.82 31.05
C LYS A 694 -0.28 -6.32 32.22
N ARG A 695 -0.62 -6.76 33.45
CA ARG A 695 0.14 -6.41 34.67
C ARG A 695 1.59 -6.87 34.56
N ARG A 696 1.85 -8.09 34.08
CA ARG A 696 3.22 -8.61 33.89
C ARG A 696 4.03 -7.77 32.90
N ILE A 697 3.44 -7.36 31.78
CA ILE A 697 4.09 -6.48 30.79
C ILE A 697 4.44 -5.12 31.42
N GLN A 698 3.52 -4.54 32.18
CA GLN A 698 3.75 -3.29 32.91
C GLN A 698 4.88 -3.44 33.93
N THR A 699 4.91 -4.54 34.70
CA THR A 699 5.98 -4.82 35.68
C THR A 699 7.34 -5.04 35.00
N LEU A 700 7.41 -5.85 33.94
CA LEU A 700 8.66 -6.14 33.23
C LEU A 700 9.23 -4.93 32.49
N SER A 701 8.37 -4.01 32.06
CA SER A 701 8.80 -2.78 31.39
C SER A 701 8.93 -1.57 32.33
N CYS A 702 8.61 -1.72 33.62
CA CYS A 702 8.47 -0.60 34.56
C CYS A 702 7.64 0.56 33.98
N GLY A 703 6.54 0.22 33.30
CA GLY A 703 5.64 1.18 32.64
C GLY A 703 6.15 1.77 31.32
N LEU A 704 7.32 1.36 30.81
CA LEU A 704 7.82 1.81 29.51
C LEU A 704 7.08 1.20 28.31
N ALA A 705 6.36 0.09 28.52
CA ALA A 705 5.47 -0.50 27.53
C ALA A 705 4.00 -0.30 27.92
N GLU A 706 3.19 0.09 26.94
CA GLU A 706 1.74 0.24 27.06
C GLU A 706 1.00 -0.68 26.07
N ILE A 707 -0.30 -0.77 26.28
CA ILE A 707 -1.19 -1.65 25.53
C ILE A 707 -2.31 -0.79 24.98
N LEU A 708 -2.42 -0.74 23.66
CA LEU A 708 -3.42 0.06 22.98
C LEU A 708 -4.84 -0.45 23.28
N PRO A 709 -5.84 0.44 23.43
CA PRO A 709 -7.23 0.10 23.73
C PRO A 709 -7.95 -0.45 22.48
N THR A 710 -7.38 -1.49 21.89
CA THR A 710 -7.90 -2.25 20.75
C THR A 710 -8.39 -3.61 21.23
N GLU A 711 -9.29 -4.27 20.50
CA GLU A 711 -9.80 -5.60 20.88
C GLU A 711 -8.66 -6.61 21.09
N GLU A 712 -7.68 -6.62 20.18
CA GLU A 712 -6.51 -7.50 20.22
C GLU A 712 -5.42 -7.04 21.22
N GLY A 713 -5.40 -5.75 21.60
CA GLY A 713 -4.46 -5.17 22.55
C GLY A 713 -3.01 -5.19 22.04
N HIS A 714 -2.68 -4.30 21.11
CA HIS A 714 -1.31 -4.19 20.60
C HIS A 714 -0.37 -3.58 21.64
N VAL A 715 0.82 -4.17 21.80
CA VAL A 715 1.84 -3.74 22.77
C VAL A 715 2.89 -2.86 22.09
N GLN A 716 3.15 -1.70 22.67
CA GLN A 716 4.14 -0.74 22.17
C GLN A 716 4.86 -0.01 23.30
N LEU A 717 5.91 0.74 22.99
CA LEU A 717 6.52 1.66 23.95
C LEU A 717 5.66 2.91 24.14
N VAL A 718 5.61 3.42 25.37
CA VAL A 718 4.86 4.64 25.73
C VAL A 718 5.25 5.87 24.92
N HIS A 719 6.50 5.93 24.42
CA HIS A 719 6.96 7.04 23.61
C HIS A 719 8.22 6.70 22.80
N GLN A 720 8.46 7.44 21.72
CA GLN A 720 9.64 7.26 20.88
C GLN A 720 10.95 7.54 21.63
N SER A 721 10.96 8.50 22.56
CA SER A 721 12.14 8.78 23.39
C SER A 721 12.60 7.59 24.23
N ALA A 722 11.66 6.74 24.68
CA ALA A 722 12.02 5.51 25.38
C ALA A 722 12.72 4.54 24.43
N LYS A 723 12.24 4.40 23.18
CA LYS A 723 12.85 3.55 22.16
C LYS A 723 14.27 4.00 21.86
N ASP A 724 14.47 5.29 21.59
CA ASP A 724 15.81 5.82 21.29
C ASP A 724 16.79 5.56 22.43
N PHE A 725 16.35 5.83 23.67
CA PHE A 725 17.17 5.56 24.85
C PHE A 725 17.50 4.07 25.01
N LEU A 726 16.53 3.17 24.77
CA LEU A 726 16.73 1.72 24.81
C LEU A 726 17.74 1.26 23.76
N LEU A 727 17.67 1.80 22.53
CA LEU A 727 18.60 1.48 21.46
C LEU A 727 20.02 2.01 21.72
N GLU A 728 20.15 3.22 22.26
CA GLU A 728 21.47 3.84 22.53
C GLU A 728 22.17 3.25 23.76
N ARG A 729 21.42 2.97 24.84
CA ARG A 729 22.00 2.59 26.15
C ARG A 729 21.21 1.52 26.89
N GLY A 730 19.87 1.58 26.86
CA GLY A 730 19.04 0.78 27.75
C GLY A 730 19.13 -0.73 27.53
N LEU A 731 19.25 -1.20 26.28
CA LEU A 731 19.44 -2.62 25.98
C LEU A 731 20.78 -3.14 26.52
N ALA A 732 21.85 -2.34 26.44
CA ALA A 732 23.14 -2.70 27.03
C ALA A 732 23.10 -2.75 28.56
N MET A 733 22.27 -1.91 29.20
CA MET A 733 22.02 -1.97 30.64
C MET A 733 21.23 -3.22 31.07
N LEU A 734 20.42 -3.78 30.17
CA LEU A 734 19.64 -5.00 30.39
C LEU A 734 20.39 -6.28 29.99
N ASP A 735 21.38 -6.18 29.10
CA ASP A 735 22.22 -7.29 28.66
C ASP A 735 23.21 -7.72 29.76
N TYR A 736 22.68 -8.46 30.73
CA TYR A 736 23.42 -9.01 31.85
C TYR A 736 24.41 -10.13 31.47
N LYS A 737 24.36 -10.62 30.23
CA LYS A 737 25.21 -11.70 29.69
C LYS A 737 26.24 -11.18 28.68
N ALA A 738 26.71 -9.93 28.83
CA ALA A 738 27.70 -9.31 27.96
C ALA A 738 29.03 -10.11 27.89
N SER A 739 29.03 -11.17 27.08
CA SER A 739 30.13 -12.14 26.98
C SER A 739 30.46 -12.52 25.54
N SER A 740 29.62 -12.17 24.55
CA SER A 740 29.94 -12.41 23.15
C SER A 740 30.57 -11.16 22.52
N PRO A 741 31.83 -11.24 22.06
CA PRO A 741 32.56 -10.13 21.43
C PRO A 741 32.05 -9.80 20.01
N HIS A 742 31.08 -10.56 19.50
CA HIS A 742 30.59 -10.44 18.11
C HIS A 742 29.17 -9.85 18.06
N GLY A 743 28.97 -8.90 17.14
CA GLY A 743 27.70 -8.27 16.82
C GLY A 743 27.24 -7.18 17.79
N THR A 744 26.50 -6.19 17.25
CA THR A 744 25.90 -5.12 18.07
C THR A 744 24.73 -5.64 18.90
N VAL A 745 24.32 -4.88 19.93
CA VAL A 745 23.15 -5.21 20.75
C VAL A 745 21.86 -5.30 19.89
N VAL A 746 21.77 -4.46 18.86
CA VAL A 746 20.70 -4.49 17.85
C VAL A 746 20.73 -5.78 17.05
N GLY A 747 21.90 -6.16 16.53
CA GLY A 747 22.08 -7.42 15.82
C GLY A 747 21.67 -8.63 16.66
N LYS A 748 22.13 -8.68 17.92
CA LYS A 748 21.80 -9.76 18.87
C LYS A 748 20.29 -9.84 19.13
N ALA A 749 19.61 -8.70 19.24
CA ALA A 749 18.16 -8.67 19.40
C ALA A 749 17.44 -9.22 18.16
N HIS A 750 17.82 -8.80 16.96
CA HIS A 750 17.26 -9.35 15.72
C HIS A 750 17.53 -10.85 15.58
N PHE A 751 18.72 -11.33 15.97
CA PHE A 751 19.03 -12.76 15.98
C PHE A 751 18.14 -13.54 16.94
N CYS A 752 17.94 -13.02 18.16
CA CYS A 752 17.05 -13.59 19.17
C CYS A 752 15.62 -13.76 18.61
N LEU A 753 15.08 -12.72 17.97
CA LEU A 753 13.76 -12.75 17.32
C LEU A 753 13.70 -13.78 16.18
N ALA A 754 14.74 -13.86 15.34
CA ALA A 754 14.83 -14.87 14.28
C ALA A 754 14.82 -16.30 14.84
N LYS A 755 15.64 -16.56 15.87
CA LYS A 755 15.68 -17.86 16.58
C LYS A 755 14.33 -18.20 17.18
N SER A 756 13.69 -17.28 17.90
CA SER A 756 12.36 -17.50 18.49
C SER A 756 11.29 -17.80 17.43
N CYS A 757 11.30 -17.12 16.27
CA CYS A 757 10.39 -17.42 15.18
C CYS A 757 10.62 -18.84 14.63
N LEU A 758 11.87 -19.23 14.38
CA LEU A 758 12.20 -20.57 13.88
C LEU A 758 11.88 -21.66 14.91
N ARG A 759 12.14 -21.43 16.19
CA ARG A 759 11.77 -22.35 17.29
C ARG A 759 10.26 -22.51 17.40
N TYR A 760 9.50 -21.44 17.22
CA TYR A 760 8.03 -21.49 17.18
C TYR A 760 7.53 -22.33 16.00
N LEU A 761 8.12 -22.16 14.81
CA LEU A 761 7.80 -22.98 13.64
C LEU A 761 8.18 -24.46 13.80
N ALA A 762 9.17 -24.75 14.66
CA ALA A 762 9.64 -26.10 14.96
C ALA A 762 8.80 -26.84 16.02
N LEU A 763 7.74 -26.23 16.56
CA LEU A 763 6.86 -26.89 17.51
C LEU A 763 6.06 -28.03 16.87
N ASP A 764 5.77 -29.06 17.65
CA ASP A 764 4.97 -30.24 17.26
C ASP A 764 3.59 -29.89 16.70
N ILE A 765 2.91 -28.90 17.28
CA ILE A 765 1.62 -28.39 16.79
C ILE A 765 1.70 -27.84 15.36
N MET A 766 2.89 -27.36 14.94
CA MET A 766 3.12 -26.85 13.58
C MET A 766 3.48 -27.97 12.61
N ALA A 767 4.01 -29.11 13.10
CA ALA A 767 4.42 -30.23 12.26
C ALA A 767 3.23 -30.91 11.55
N ASP A 768 2.03 -30.88 12.14
CA ASP A 768 0.79 -31.37 11.50
C ASP A 768 0.16 -30.28 10.60
N PHE A 769 0.84 -30.00 9.48
CA PHE A 769 0.42 -29.01 8.50
C PHE A 769 -1.00 -29.28 7.96
N ASP A 770 -1.34 -30.55 7.71
CA ASP A 770 -2.64 -30.91 7.17
C ASP A 770 -3.79 -30.61 8.14
N SER A 771 -3.56 -30.80 9.44
CA SER A 771 -4.51 -30.36 10.48
C SER A 771 -4.65 -28.84 10.52
N MET A 772 -3.53 -28.10 10.47
CA MET A 772 -3.56 -26.64 10.46
C MET A 772 -4.24 -26.05 9.22
N LYS A 773 -4.00 -26.63 8.04
CA LYS A 773 -4.59 -26.20 6.77
C LYS A 773 -6.12 -26.35 6.72
N ARG A 774 -6.69 -27.30 7.49
CA ARG A 774 -8.15 -27.51 7.58
C ARG A 774 -8.85 -26.50 8.51
N LYS A 775 -8.12 -25.76 9.34
CA LYS A 775 -8.69 -24.80 10.28
C LYS A 775 -9.08 -23.50 9.57
N THR A 776 -10.10 -22.82 10.10
CA THR A 776 -10.44 -21.45 9.68
C THR A 776 -9.38 -20.46 10.16
N GLU A 777 -9.31 -19.28 9.55
CA GLU A 777 -8.33 -18.24 9.93
C GLU A 777 -8.42 -17.87 11.42
N ASP A 778 -9.64 -17.71 11.96
CA ASP A 778 -9.85 -17.43 13.39
C ASP A 778 -9.36 -18.57 14.30
N SER A 779 -9.56 -19.81 13.86
CA SER A 779 -9.06 -20.99 14.59
C SER A 779 -7.53 -21.08 14.56
N ILE A 780 -6.90 -20.67 13.46
CA ILE A 780 -5.44 -20.55 13.36
C ILE A 780 -4.95 -19.43 14.29
N LYS A 781 -5.58 -18.26 14.31
CA LYS A 781 -5.24 -17.16 15.23
C LYS A 781 -5.33 -17.57 16.70
N LEU A 782 -6.28 -18.43 17.05
CA LEU A 782 -6.42 -18.95 18.41
C LEU A 782 -5.39 -20.03 18.77
N THR A 783 -5.14 -20.97 17.84
CA THR A 783 -4.27 -22.13 18.11
C THR A 783 -2.78 -21.85 17.87
N ALA A 784 -2.48 -20.93 16.95
CA ALA A 784 -1.13 -20.56 16.55
C ALA A 784 -0.99 -19.03 16.35
N PRO A 785 -1.18 -18.20 17.39
CA PRO A 785 -1.25 -16.74 17.24
C PRO A 785 -0.03 -16.12 16.57
N LEU A 786 1.18 -16.62 16.86
CA LEU A 786 2.44 -16.08 16.35
C LEU A 786 2.80 -16.59 14.94
N LEU A 787 2.03 -17.51 14.35
CA LEU A 787 2.38 -18.18 13.10
C LEU A 787 2.59 -17.21 11.94
N SER A 788 1.64 -16.30 11.71
CA SER A 788 1.71 -15.34 10.60
C SER A 788 2.95 -14.43 10.73
N TYR A 789 3.23 -13.96 11.94
CA TYR A 789 4.42 -13.17 12.22
C TYR A 789 5.71 -13.98 12.00
N ALA A 790 5.80 -15.18 12.58
CA ALA A 790 6.99 -16.02 12.49
C ALA A 790 7.33 -16.40 11.05
N VAL A 791 6.34 -16.80 10.24
CA VAL A 791 6.52 -17.16 8.84
C VAL A 791 7.01 -15.98 8.00
N SER A 792 6.47 -14.79 8.24
CA SER A 792 6.79 -13.58 7.45
C SER A 792 8.10 -12.90 7.86
N SER A 793 8.51 -13.02 9.13
CA SER A 793 9.49 -12.09 9.72
C SER A 793 10.87 -12.69 9.99
N TRP A 794 10.98 -14.01 10.17
CA TRP A 794 12.26 -14.62 10.54
C TRP A 794 13.41 -14.37 9.54
N PRO A 795 13.21 -14.41 8.19
CA PRO A 795 14.32 -14.21 7.26
C PRO A 795 14.86 -12.78 7.31
N GLU A 796 13.98 -11.79 7.51
CA GLU A 796 14.39 -10.39 7.63
C GLU A 796 15.10 -10.11 8.95
N HIS A 797 14.65 -10.72 10.05
CA HIS A 797 15.37 -10.65 11.31
C HIS A 797 16.77 -11.28 11.20
N ALA A 798 16.92 -12.40 10.49
CA ALA A 798 18.22 -13.00 10.22
C ALA A 798 19.10 -12.10 9.33
N MET A 799 18.53 -11.49 8.28
CA MET A 799 19.22 -10.52 7.42
C MET A 799 19.77 -9.32 8.22
N ARG A 800 18.92 -8.65 9.02
CA ARG A 800 19.35 -7.49 9.84
C ARG A 800 20.37 -7.87 10.91
N SER A 801 20.26 -9.07 11.45
CA SER A 801 21.24 -9.62 12.38
C SER A 801 22.61 -9.82 11.71
N ASP A 802 22.61 -10.31 10.47
CA ASP A 802 23.82 -10.54 9.68
C ASP A 802 24.49 -9.22 9.23
N GLU A 803 23.70 -8.19 8.90
CA GLU A 803 24.20 -6.83 8.61
C GLU A 803 24.98 -6.23 9.78
N GLU A 804 24.55 -6.55 11.01
CA GLU A 804 25.19 -6.13 12.27
C GLU A 804 26.35 -7.06 12.71
N GLY A 805 26.72 -8.03 11.86
CA GLY A 805 27.88 -8.91 12.06
C GLY A 805 27.68 -10.03 13.09
N VAL A 806 26.43 -10.44 13.36
CA VAL A 806 26.15 -11.57 14.24
C VAL A 806 26.29 -12.90 13.47
N PRO A 807 27.05 -13.89 13.98
CA PRO A 807 27.12 -15.22 13.37
C PRO A 807 25.77 -15.92 13.30
N GLN A 808 25.49 -16.60 12.18
CA GLN A 808 24.18 -17.23 11.89
C GLN A 808 24.16 -18.76 12.11
N ASP A 809 25.21 -19.34 12.72
CA ASP A 809 25.41 -20.78 12.84
C ASP A 809 24.26 -21.51 13.56
N ASP A 810 23.69 -20.91 14.61
CA ASP A 810 22.56 -21.49 15.37
C ASP A 810 21.34 -21.79 14.47
N ILE A 811 21.14 -21.03 13.38
CA ILE A 811 20.03 -21.29 12.45
C ILE A 811 20.15 -22.69 11.85
N LEU A 812 21.36 -23.15 11.54
CA LEU A 812 21.60 -24.50 11.00
C LEU A 812 21.21 -25.58 12.01
N GLU A 813 21.39 -25.33 13.30
CA GLU A 813 20.98 -26.27 14.35
C GLU A 813 19.46 -26.28 14.53
N ILE A 814 18.82 -25.11 14.55
CA ILE A 814 17.36 -24.98 14.74
C ILE A 814 16.60 -25.71 13.63
N VAL A 815 17.03 -25.51 12.38
CA VAL A 815 16.42 -26.14 11.20
C VAL A 815 16.90 -27.59 10.98
N ALA A 816 17.73 -28.13 11.88
CA ALA A 816 18.30 -29.48 11.81
C ALA A 816 19.03 -29.76 10.48
N TRP A 817 19.76 -28.76 9.96
CA TRP A 817 20.52 -28.88 8.72
C TRP A 817 21.51 -30.06 8.79
N PRO A 818 21.62 -30.92 7.75
CA PRO A 818 21.18 -30.70 6.37
C PRO A 818 19.74 -31.14 6.03
N SER A 819 18.90 -31.51 7.02
CA SER A 819 17.48 -31.72 6.74
C SER A 819 16.84 -30.43 6.19
N ASN A 820 15.90 -30.60 5.26
CA ASN A 820 15.11 -29.52 4.68
C ASN A 820 13.68 -29.46 5.26
N ASP A 821 13.32 -30.34 6.20
CA ASP A 821 11.94 -30.54 6.65
C ASP A 821 11.31 -29.26 7.21
N LEU A 822 12.02 -28.54 8.09
CA LEU A 822 11.50 -27.30 8.69
C LEU A 822 11.39 -26.17 7.66
N VAL A 823 12.32 -26.15 6.68
CA VAL A 823 12.29 -25.18 5.58
C VAL A 823 11.08 -25.45 4.68
N GLU A 824 10.80 -26.71 4.34
CA GLU A 824 9.62 -27.11 3.57
C GLU A 824 8.31 -26.83 4.30
N LEU A 825 8.28 -27.07 5.61
CA LEU A 825 7.14 -26.72 6.44
C LEU A 825 6.89 -25.21 6.43
N TRP A 826 7.93 -24.40 6.62
CA TRP A 826 7.84 -22.95 6.54
C TRP A 826 7.35 -22.47 5.16
N MET A 827 7.86 -23.05 4.07
CA MET A 827 7.38 -22.74 2.72
C MET A 827 5.90 -23.08 2.53
N SER A 828 5.45 -24.22 3.09
CA SER A 828 4.05 -24.65 3.03
C SER A 828 3.12 -23.66 3.74
N TYR A 829 3.53 -23.18 4.92
CA TYR A 829 2.79 -22.13 5.64
C TYR A 829 2.82 -20.78 4.92
N SER A 830 3.96 -20.40 4.33
CA SER A 830 4.09 -19.16 3.55
C SER A 830 3.12 -19.14 2.36
N SER A 831 3.01 -20.27 1.66
CA SER A 831 2.05 -20.43 0.55
C SER A 831 0.60 -20.41 1.04
N MET A 832 0.30 -21.07 2.16
CA MET A 832 -1.05 -21.11 2.74
C MET A 832 -1.54 -19.72 3.16
N LEU A 833 -0.68 -18.89 3.74
CA LEU A 833 -1.02 -17.57 4.26
C LEU A 833 -1.04 -16.46 3.18
N ASN A 834 -0.68 -16.78 1.94
CA ASN A 834 -0.66 -15.83 0.80
C ASN A 834 0.06 -14.50 1.10
N LEU A 835 1.22 -14.58 1.76
CA LEU A 835 1.95 -13.40 2.25
C LEU A 835 2.64 -12.63 1.11
N LEU A 836 2.60 -11.30 1.18
CA LEU A 836 3.18 -10.33 0.22
C LEU A 836 4.72 -10.19 0.33
N HIS A 837 5.45 -11.29 0.45
CA HIS A 837 6.92 -11.30 0.53
C HIS A 837 7.54 -12.24 -0.52
N PRO A 838 8.83 -12.08 -0.87
CA PRO A 838 9.51 -12.98 -1.80
C PRO A 838 9.41 -14.41 -1.27
N GLN A 839 8.61 -15.27 -1.92
CA GLN A 839 8.49 -16.65 -1.52
C GLN A 839 9.54 -17.50 -2.25
N PRO A 840 10.26 -18.38 -1.54
CA PRO A 840 11.11 -19.37 -2.20
C PRO A 840 10.25 -20.37 -2.98
N ASP A 841 10.79 -20.85 -4.09
CA ASP A 841 10.12 -21.89 -4.88
C ASP A 841 10.24 -23.25 -4.19
N LYS A 842 9.29 -24.16 -4.46
CA LYS A 842 9.30 -25.53 -3.93
C LYS A 842 10.66 -26.22 -4.21
N GLY A 843 11.17 -26.98 -3.24
CA GLY A 843 12.49 -27.60 -3.30
C GLY A 843 13.66 -26.65 -2.95
N SER A 844 13.38 -25.40 -2.57
CA SER A 844 14.40 -24.50 -2.02
C SER A 844 14.91 -24.99 -0.67
N ASN A 845 16.18 -24.71 -0.40
CA ASN A 845 16.85 -24.98 0.88
C ASN A 845 17.48 -23.70 1.45
N LEU A 846 18.18 -23.81 2.58
CA LEU A 846 18.83 -22.65 3.24
C LEU A 846 19.76 -21.84 2.33
N VAL A 847 20.44 -22.48 1.37
CA VAL A 847 21.32 -21.77 0.43
C VAL A 847 20.50 -20.88 -0.51
N HIS A 848 19.37 -21.39 -1.02
CA HIS A 848 18.42 -20.58 -1.79
C HIS A 848 17.82 -19.44 -0.96
N ILE A 849 17.50 -19.70 0.32
CA ILE A 849 16.97 -18.67 1.23
C ILE A 849 18.01 -17.58 1.46
N SER A 850 19.28 -17.94 1.71
CA SER A 850 20.37 -16.95 1.86
C SER A 850 20.53 -16.07 0.61
N ALA A 851 20.33 -16.63 -0.58
CA ALA A 851 20.36 -15.88 -1.84
C ALA A 851 19.11 -15.03 -2.09
N LEU A 852 17.94 -15.47 -1.62
CA LEU A 852 16.69 -14.73 -1.77
C LEU A 852 16.64 -13.50 -0.85
N TYR A 853 17.03 -13.69 0.41
CA TYR A 853 16.96 -12.68 1.48
C TYR A 853 18.30 -11.98 1.78
N ASP A 854 19.38 -12.30 1.06
CA ASP A 854 20.70 -11.65 1.20
C ASP A 854 21.34 -11.82 2.57
N ILE A 855 21.50 -13.08 3.00
CA ILE A 855 22.04 -13.44 4.32
C ILE A 855 23.41 -14.14 4.17
N PRO A 856 24.49 -13.41 3.82
CA PRO A 856 25.81 -13.99 3.58
C PRO A 856 26.42 -14.72 4.78
N GLY A 857 26.16 -14.33 6.03
CA GLY A 857 26.63 -15.08 7.20
C GLY A 857 25.97 -16.45 7.34
N LEU A 858 24.71 -16.59 6.92
CA LEU A 858 24.03 -17.88 6.86
C LEU A 858 24.66 -18.79 5.79
N LEU A 859 24.99 -18.23 4.62
CA LEU A 859 25.73 -18.94 3.59
C LEU A 859 27.14 -19.34 4.08
N ALA A 860 27.82 -18.44 4.79
CA ALA A 860 29.14 -18.70 5.37
C ALA A 860 29.10 -19.84 6.40
N ALA A 861 28.05 -19.90 7.24
CA ALA A 861 27.84 -21.00 8.19
C ALA A 861 27.64 -22.34 7.47
N VAL A 862 26.92 -22.36 6.35
CA VAL A 862 26.79 -23.56 5.51
C VAL A 862 28.15 -24.00 4.97
N TYR A 863 28.96 -23.08 4.42
CA TYR A 863 30.31 -23.39 3.95
C TYR A 863 31.22 -23.93 5.07
N ARG A 864 31.15 -23.38 6.29
CA ARG A 864 31.92 -23.92 7.43
C ARG A 864 31.57 -25.38 7.73
N LYS A 865 30.28 -25.70 7.76
CA LYS A 865 29.79 -27.04 8.17
C LYS A 865 29.90 -28.07 7.04
N ALA A 866 29.75 -27.64 5.79
CA ALA A 866 29.79 -28.50 4.60
C ALA A 866 31.18 -28.63 3.96
N GLY A 867 32.12 -27.72 4.25
CA GLY A 867 33.40 -27.65 3.56
C GLY A 867 33.24 -27.25 2.08
N HIS A 868 33.99 -27.92 1.19
CA HIS A 868 33.97 -27.65 -0.26
C HIS A 868 32.84 -28.39 -1.00
N ASP A 869 32.09 -29.28 -0.34
CA ASP A 869 31.26 -30.29 -1.00
C ASP A 869 29.83 -29.83 -1.36
N HIS A 870 29.41 -28.58 -1.05
CA HIS A 870 28.03 -28.15 -1.36
C HIS A 870 27.78 -26.63 -1.38
N PRO A 871 27.37 -26.05 -2.54
CA PRO A 871 26.15 -25.21 -2.60
C PRO A 871 25.35 -25.26 -3.93
N TYR A 872 25.62 -26.21 -4.85
CA TYR A 872 25.09 -26.19 -6.22
C TYR A 872 23.79 -27.00 -6.43
N CYS A 873 22.92 -27.05 -5.43
CA CYS A 873 21.61 -27.69 -5.56
C CYS A 873 20.64 -26.87 -6.41
N ARG A 874 19.70 -27.55 -7.08
CA ARG A 874 18.60 -26.94 -7.81
C ARG A 874 17.30 -27.18 -7.06
N HIS A 875 16.45 -26.16 -6.95
CA HIS A 875 15.06 -26.35 -6.49
C HIS A 875 14.17 -26.92 -7.63
N ASP A 876 12.88 -27.18 -7.40
CA ASP A 876 11.98 -27.86 -8.35
C ASP A 876 11.83 -27.16 -9.71
N ARG A 877 12.02 -25.83 -9.76
CA ARG A 877 12.04 -25.06 -11.02
C ARG A 877 13.44 -24.94 -11.67
N GLY A 878 14.42 -25.71 -11.22
CA GLY A 878 15.75 -25.79 -11.80
C GLY A 878 16.71 -24.62 -11.51
N HIS A 879 16.32 -23.58 -10.79
CA HIS A 879 17.24 -22.50 -10.39
C HIS A 879 18.22 -22.98 -9.33
N THR A 880 19.46 -22.51 -9.45
CA THR A 880 20.47 -22.57 -8.40
C THR A 880 20.39 -21.31 -7.51
N PRO A 881 21.02 -21.32 -6.32
CA PRO A 881 21.18 -20.11 -5.51
C PRO A 881 21.88 -18.97 -6.28
N LEU A 882 22.79 -19.28 -7.21
CA LEU A 882 23.48 -18.28 -8.03
C LEU A 882 22.53 -17.63 -9.04
N ASN A 883 21.58 -18.37 -9.60
CA ASN A 883 20.52 -17.77 -10.44
C ASN A 883 19.69 -16.77 -9.63
N ILE A 884 19.25 -17.14 -8.42
CA ILE A 884 18.45 -16.28 -7.54
C ILE A 884 19.25 -15.02 -7.18
N ALA A 885 20.49 -15.18 -6.71
CA ALA A 885 21.36 -14.07 -6.34
C ALA A 885 21.59 -13.11 -7.52
N SER A 886 21.77 -13.65 -8.72
CA SER A 886 22.02 -12.85 -9.92
C SER A 886 20.79 -12.06 -10.36
N VAL A 887 19.60 -12.65 -10.35
CA VAL A 887 18.35 -11.96 -10.68
C VAL A 887 18.01 -10.87 -9.65
N ARG A 888 18.31 -11.12 -8.37
CA ARG A 888 17.98 -10.24 -7.24
C ARG A 888 19.08 -9.22 -6.90
N GLY A 889 20.22 -9.24 -7.58
CA GLY A 889 21.30 -8.29 -7.31
C GLY A 889 22.11 -8.56 -6.03
N ARG A 890 22.11 -9.79 -5.50
CA ARG A 890 22.81 -10.14 -4.25
C ARG A 890 24.30 -10.35 -4.50
N ARG A 891 25.04 -9.25 -4.67
CA ARG A 891 26.46 -9.25 -5.07
C ARG A 891 27.36 -10.07 -4.15
N LYS A 892 27.23 -9.93 -2.82
CA LYS A 892 28.08 -10.64 -1.85
C LYS A 892 27.83 -12.14 -1.87
N ILE A 893 26.56 -12.56 -1.91
CA ILE A 893 26.16 -13.96 -2.09
C ILE A 893 26.68 -14.50 -3.43
N ALA A 894 26.44 -13.80 -4.54
CA ALA A 894 26.90 -14.22 -5.87
C ALA A 894 28.42 -14.44 -5.88
N LYS A 895 29.20 -13.52 -5.27
CA LYS A 895 30.65 -13.67 -5.13
C LYS A 895 31.04 -14.90 -4.30
N MET A 896 30.36 -15.17 -3.19
CA MET A 896 30.60 -16.37 -2.37
C MET A 896 30.24 -17.67 -3.10
N LEU A 897 29.25 -17.65 -4.00
CA LEU A 897 28.87 -18.82 -4.81
C LEU A 897 29.81 -19.05 -6.00
N ILE A 898 30.44 -17.98 -6.52
CA ILE A 898 31.39 -18.04 -7.65
C ILE A 898 32.81 -18.40 -7.18
N ASP A 899 33.22 -17.90 -6.02
CA ASP A 899 34.57 -18.04 -5.47
C ASP A 899 34.50 -18.72 -4.09
N PRO A 900 34.58 -20.07 -4.05
CA PRO A 900 34.56 -20.83 -2.80
C PRO A 900 35.66 -20.42 -1.82
N ASP A 901 36.84 -20.00 -2.29
CA ASP A 901 37.93 -19.55 -1.42
C ASP A 901 37.62 -18.19 -0.78
N TYR A 902 36.96 -17.30 -1.52
CA TYR A 902 36.38 -16.09 -0.92
C TYR A 902 35.30 -16.44 0.11
N ALA A 903 34.41 -17.39 -0.18
CA ALA A 903 33.40 -17.83 0.78
C ALA A 903 34.04 -18.42 2.05
N MET A 904 35.08 -19.24 1.91
CA MET A 904 35.83 -19.82 3.03
C MET A 904 36.57 -18.75 3.84
N ARG A 905 37.10 -17.71 3.21
CA ARG A 905 37.69 -16.55 3.94
C ARG A 905 36.64 -15.77 4.71
N VAL A 906 35.46 -15.53 4.12
CA VAL A 906 34.33 -14.90 4.82
C VAL A 906 33.86 -15.79 5.99
N ALA A 907 33.81 -17.11 5.78
CA ALA A 907 33.48 -18.11 6.78
C ALA A 907 34.50 -18.16 7.93
N ALA A 908 35.80 -18.07 7.63
CA ALA A 908 36.85 -18.02 8.63
C ALA A 908 36.81 -16.70 9.43
N ALA A 909 36.56 -15.57 8.76
CA ALA A 909 36.48 -14.26 9.41
C ALA A 909 35.25 -14.08 10.32
N THR A 910 34.22 -14.90 10.15
CA THR A 910 32.96 -14.83 10.91
C THR A 910 32.81 -15.95 11.95
N GLY A 911 33.77 -16.86 12.08
CA GLY A 911 33.74 -17.97 13.03
C GLY A 911 34.30 -17.61 14.42
N MET A 912 33.75 -18.24 15.46
CA MET A 912 34.41 -18.31 16.78
C MET A 912 35.68 -19.16 16.66
N GLU A 913 36.83 -18.69 17.14
CA GLU A 913 38.03 -19.51 17.28
C GLU A 913 37.68 -20.74 18.14
N SER A 914 37.53 -21.92 17.52
CA SER A 914 37.43 -23.16 18.26
C SER A 914 38.76 -23.37 18.97
N THR A 915 38.74 -23.29 20.30
CA THR A 915 39.87 -23.62 21.17
C THR A 915 40.50 -24.95 20.76
N SER A 916 41.81 -24.91 20.55
CA SER A 916 42.69 -26.01 20.20
C SER A 916 42.41 -27.32 20.95
N VAL A 917 42.07 -28.39 20.21
CA VAL A 917 42.40 -29.75 20.64
C VAL A 917 43.62 -30.18 19.83
N LYS A 918 44.77 -30.27 20.52
CA LYS A 918 46.00 -30.82 19.94
C LYS A 918 45.77 -32.29 19.57
N PRO A 919 46.32 -32.77 18.44
CA PRO A 919 46.29 -34.19 18.12
C PRO A 919 47.28 -34.92 19.02
N THR A 920 46.79 -35.76 19.93
CA THR A 920 47.62 -36.74 20.62
C THR A 920 47.53 -38.07 19.89
N THR A 921 48.66 -38.47 19.34
CA THR A 921 49.02 -39.84 18.96
C THR A 921 49.06 -40.72 20.21
N ASP A 922 48.35 -41.84 20.22
CA ASP A 922 48.93 -43.19 20.33
C ASP A 922 47.88 -44.26 20.66
N ALA A 923 48.20 -45.47 20.19
CA ALA A 923 47.41 -46.69 20.22
C ALA A 923 47.43 -47.40 21.59
N THR A 924 46.58 -48.44 21.67
CA THR A 924 46.48 -49.51 22.71
C THR A 924 45.74 -49.14 23.99
N ASP A 925 44.58 -49.76 24.27
CA ASP A 925 44.47 -50.94 25.14
C ASP A 925 42.99 -51.33 25.40
N LEU A 926 42.80 -52.55 25.89
CA LEU A 926 41.63 -53.41 25.93
C LEU A 926 40.56 -53.06 26.99
N GLY A 927 39.30 -53.29 26.58
CA GLY A 927 38.07 -53.62 27.31
C GLY A 927 37.92 -53.51 28.85
N ARG A 928 36.80 -52.91 29.29
CA ARG A 928 35.61 -53.60 29.87
C ARG A 928 34.52 -52.62 30.37
N GLY A 929 33.30 -52.83 29.88
CA GLY A 929 32.06 -52.90 30.69
C GLY A 929 31.30 -51.62 31.06
N GLY A 930 30.06 -51.46 30.54
CA GLY A 930 29.04 -50.59 31.16
C GLY A 930 27.98 -50.04 30.19
N SER A 931 26.85 -50.74 30.11
CA SER A 931 25.60 -50.50 29.37
C SER A 931 25.00 -49.07 29.31
N ASP A 932 24.64 -48.62 28.10
CA ASP A 932 23.62 -47.59 27.81
C ASP A 932 23.06 -47.83 26.37
N PRO A 933 21.74 -48.05 26.15
CA PRO A 933 21.18 -48.34 24.84
C PRO A 933 20.80 -47.04 24.11
N ARG A 934 21.74 -46.47 23.35
CA ARG A 934 21.45 -45.48 22.29
C ARG A 934 21.52 -46.16 20.92
N PRO A 935 20.53 -45.97 20.02
CA PRO A 935 20.69 -46.40 18.64
C PRO A 935 21.67 -45.45 17.96
N LYS A 936 22.95 -45.86 17.85
CA LYS A 936 23.88 -45.25 16.91
C LYS A 936 23.50 -45.73 15.51
N SER A 937 22.58 -45.02 14.84
CA SER A 937 22.51 -45.06 13.39
C SER A 937 23.70 -44.27 12.83
N VAL A 938 24.84 -44.96 12.71
CA VAL A 938 25.94 -44.49 11.88
C VAL A 938 25.44 -44.55 10.44
N VAL A 939 24.89 -43.45 9.95
CA VAL A 939 24.68 -43.26 8.52
C VAL A 939 26.07 -43.29 7.89
N LYS A 940 26.33 -44.35 7.12
CA LYS A 940 27.49 -44.45 6.24
C LYS A 940 27.38 -43.30 5.24
N ILE A 941 28.10 -42.21 5.51
CA ILE A 941 28.34 -41.16 4.51
C ILE A 941 29.17 -41.83 3.42
N VAL A 942 28.53 -42.07 2.28
CA VAL A 942 29.25 -42.43 1.06
C VAL A 942 30.03 -41.18 0.66
N PRO A 943 31.37 -41.20 0.59
CA PRO A 943 32.12 -40.06 0.07
C PRO A 943 31.79 -39.96 -1.42
N LEU A 944 30.97 -38.99 -1.80
CA LEU A 944 30.84 -38.58 -3.19
C LEU A 944 32.12 -37.80 -3.56
N PRO A 945 32.71 -38.05 -4.73
CA PRO A 945 34.01 -37.52 -5.08
C PRO A 945 33.97 -35.99 -5.24
N LEU A 946 34.98 -35.35 -4.63
CA LEU A 946 35.47 -34.02 -4.97
C LEU A 946 35.57 -33.84 -6.49
N ASN A 947 35.34 -32.60 -6.93
CA ASN A 947 35.61 -32.05 -8.27
C ASN A 947 34.38 -31.92 -9.19
N LYS A 948 33.57 -30.89 -9.01
CA LYS A 948 32.76 -30.31 -10.10
C LYS A 948 32.79 -28.78 -10.01
N ASP A 949 33.22 -28.15 -11.11
CA ASP A 949 33.14 -26.72 -11.34
C ASP A 949 31.78 -26.14 -10.90
N VAL A 950 31.78 -24.95 -10.31
CA VAL A 950 30.58 -24.13 -10.10
C VAL A 950 29.73 -24.20 -11.37
N GLU A 951 28.46 -24.62 -11.30
CA GLU A 951 27.58 -24.63 -12.47
C GLU A 951 27.17 -23.18 -12.85
N ILE A 952 28.13 -22.37 -13.31
CA ILE A 952 27.97 -20.94 -13.67
C ILE A 952 26.95 -20.75 -14.79
N ASN A 953 26.71 -21.78 -15.60
CA ASN A 953 25.81 -21.73 -16.76
C ASN A 953 24.48 -22.47 -16.51
N SER A 954 24.14 -22.74 -15.25
CA SER A 954 22.89 -23.43 -14.92
C SER A 954 21.66 -22.64 -15.35
N GLN A 955 20.88 -23.24 -16.22
CA GLN A 955 19.63 -22.67 -16.69
C GLN A 955 18.49 -22.96 -15.70
N GLY A 956 17.73 -21.91 -15.39
CA GLY A 956 16.44 -22.00 -14.71
C GLY A 956 15.29 -22.51 -15.59
N PHE A 957 14.08 -22.51 -15.05
CA PHE A 957 12.84 -22.80 -15.80
C PHE A 957 12.63 -21.89 -17.01
N GLU A 958 13.16 -20.67 -16.97
CA GLU A 958 13.10 -19.74 -18.10
C GLU A 958 14.25 -19.94 -19.12
N GLY A 959 15.09 -20.96 -18.95
CA GLY A 959 16.32 -21.13 -19.74
C GLY A 959 17.42 -20.11 -19.38
N ARG A 960 17.19 -19.24 -18.39
CA ARG A 960 18.12 -18.16 -18.04
C ARG A 960 19.28 -18.67 -17.20
N THR A 961 20.51 -18.39 -17.65
CA THR A 961 21.74 -18.54 -16.87
C THR A 961 21.85 -17.44 -15.80
N PRO A 962 22.73 -17.57 -14.79
CA PRO A 962 23.07 -16.47 -13.88
C PRO A 962 23.44 -15.16 -14.58
N LEU A 963 24.23 -15.24 -15.66
CA LEU A 963 24.60 -14.06 -16.45
C LEU A 963 23.37 -13.40 -17.08
N LEU A 964 22.49 -14.18 -17.71
CA LEU A 964 21.22 -13.67 -18.24
C LEU A 964 20.36 -13.05 -17.14
N GLY A 965 20.29 -13.68 -15.95
CA GLY A 965 19.57 -13.14 -14.80
C GLY A 965 20.11 -11.79 -14.33
N ALA A 966 21.44 -11.65 -14.23
CA ALA A 966 22.10 -10.40 -13.86
C ALA A 966 21.86 -9.30 -14.90
N VAL A 967 21.95 -9.62 -16.20
CA VAL A 967 21.70 -8.67 -17.29
C VAL A 967 20.24 -8.22 -17.34
N CYS A 968 19.29 -9.14 -17.23
CA CYS A 968 17.87 -8.83 -17.15
C CYS A 968 17.55 -7.89 -15.99
N GLY A 969 18.22 -8.07 -14.85
CA GLY A 969 18.08 -7.23 -13.66
C GLY A 969 18.90 -5.94 -13.66
N GLY A 970 19.76 -5.71 -14.67
CA GLY A 970 20.65 -4.54 -14.72
C GLY A 970 21.81 -4.56 -13.72
N HIS A 971 22.16 -5.72 -13.18
CA HIS A 971 23.13 -5.87 -12.07
C HIS A 971 24.58 -5.91 -12.58
N VAL A 972 25.08 -4.75 -13.00
CA VAL A 972 26.41 -4.57 -13.61
C VAL A 972 27.55 -5.24 -12.83
N ASP A 973 27.57 -5.09 -11.50
CA ASP A 973 28.64 -5.68 -10.67
C ASP A 973 28.67 -7.21 -10.71
N ILE A 974 27.50 -7.84 -10.80
CA ILE A 974 27.39 -9.30 -10.92
C ILE A 974 27.78 -9.74 -12.33
N VAL A 975 27.42 -8.96 -13.36
CA VAL A 975 27.90 -9.17 -14.74
C VAL A 975 29.43 -9.16 -14.77
N LYS A 976 30.07 -8.12 -14.19
CA LYS A 976 31.54 -8.04 -14.08
C LYS A 976 32.14 -9.26 -13.36
N LEU A 977 31.53 -9.69 -12.25
CA LEU A 977 31.97 -10.87 -11.50
C LEU A 977 31.90 -12.15 -12.34
N LEU A 978 30.77 -12.40 -13.01
CA LEU A 978 30.55 -13.59 -13.82
C LEU A 978 31.47 -13.62 -15.04
N LEU A 979 31.64 -12.50 -15.75
CA LEU A 979 32.53 -12.41 -16.92
C LEU A 979 33.99 -12.63 -16.54
N LYS A 980 34.44 -12.10 -15.39
CA LYS A 980 35.81 -12.27 -14.90
C LYS A 980 36.19 -13.74 -14.65
N THR A 981 35.20 -14.63 -14.45
CA THR A 981 35.48 -16.07 -14.28
C THR A 981 36.02 -16.73 -15.55
N GLY A 982 35.75 -16.17 -16.73
CA GLY A 982 36.04 -16.80 -18.03
C GLY A 982 35.22 -18.06 -18.32
N LYS A 983 34.32 -18.47 -17.42
CA LYS A 983 33.50 -19.70 -17.54
C LYS A 983 32.04 -19.42 -17.90
N ALA A 984 31.59 -18.17 -17.80
CA ALA A 984 30.22 -17.79 -18.10
C ALA A 984 29.97 -17.84 -19.62
N ASP A 985 28.96 -18.58 -20.04
CA ASP A 985 28.51 -18.62 -21.42
C ASP A 985 27.75 -17.32 -21.76
N ILE A 986 28.49 -16.39 -22.37
CA ILE A 986 28.00 -15.09 -22.81
C ILE A 986 26.97 -15.18 -23.94
N ASN A 987 26.95 -16.29 -24.67
CA ASN A 987 26.09 -16.54 -25.84
C ASN A 987 24.90 -17.45 -25.51
N ALA A 988 24.75 -17.84 -24.24
CA ALA A 988 23.62 -18.63 -23.78
C ALA A 988 22.30 -17.95 -24.16
N LYS A 989 21.36 -18.76 -24.62
CA LYS A 989 20.00 -18.33 -24.97
C LYS A 989 19.02 -18.80 -23.91
N ASP A 990 18.10 -17.91 -23.55
CA ASP A 990 16.93 -18.30 -22.78
C ASP A 990 15.90 -19.05 -23.64
N ARG A 991 14.79 -19.47 -23.02
CA ARG A 991 13.70 -20.20 -23.70
C ARG A 991 13.00 -19.43 -24.83
N TRP A 992 13.27 -18.12 -24.95
CA TRP A 992 12.74 -17.25 -25.99
C TRP A 992 13.79 -16.90 -27.05
N GLY A 993 14.99 -17.49 -26.98
CA GLY A 993 16.11 -17.23 -27.88
C GLY A 993 16.91 -15.98 -27.52
N GLY A 994 16.60 -15.30 -26.41
CA GLY A 994 17.27 -14.07 -25.99
C GLY A 994 18.64 -14.33 -25.38
N THR A 995 19.66 -13.61 -25.87
CA THR A 995 21.03 -13.64 -25.34
C THR A 995 21.28 -12.50 -24.34
N ALA A 996 22.41 -12.56 -23.62
CA ALA A 996 22.84 -11.46 -22.75
C ALA A 996 22.92 -10.12 -23.50
N LEU A 997 23.47 -10.12 -24.72
CA LEU A 997 23.52 -8.93 -25.56
C LEU A 997 22.13 -8.39 -25.91
N ALA A 998 21.21 -9.27 -26.31
CA ALA A 998 19.85 -8.87 -26.66
C ALA A 998 19.13 -8.21 -25.47
N TRP A 999 19.24 -8.80 -24.26
CA TRP A 999 18.63 -8.25 -23.05
C TRP A 999 19.27 -6.92 -22.61
N ALA A 1000 20.60 -6.80 -22.71
CA ALA A 1000 21.30 -5.56 -22.39
C ALA A 1000 20.87 -4.40 -23.32
N VAL A 1001 20.71 -4.70 -24.61
CA VAL A 1001 20.20 -3.74 -25.61
C VAL A 1001 18.74 -3.38 -25.32
N LEU A 1002 17.90 -4.36 -25.00
CA LEU A 1002 16.49 -4.12 -24.67
C LEU A 1002 16.33 -3.19 -23.46
N ASN A 1003 17.21 -3.37 -22.46
CA ASN A 1003 17.30 -2.54 -21.26
C ASN A 1003 18.02 -1.21 -21.48
N CYS A 1004 18.50 -0.92 -22.71
CA CYS A 1004 19.29 0.27 -23.05
C CYS A 1004 20.53 0.46 -22.16
N SER A 1005 21.12 -0.64 -21.67
CA SER A 1005 22.27 -0.60 -20.76
C SER A 1005 23.60 -0.63 -21.52
N SER A 1006 24.08 0.54 -21.92
CA SER A 1006 25.36 0.72 -22.63
C SER A 1006 26.55 0.12 -21.87
N GLU A 1007 26.65 0.31 -20.55
CA GLU A 1007 27.72 -0.26 -19.73
C GLU A 1007 27.78 -1.80 -19.82
N ILE A 1008 26.63 -2.49 -19.80
CA ILE A 1008 26.59 -3.95 -19.93
C ILE A 1008 26.98 -4.38 -21.35
N VAL A 1009 26.56 -3.64 -22.38
CA VAL A 1009 26.95 -3.89 -23.77
C VAL A 1009 28.47 -3.76 -23.93
N GLU A 1010 29.09 -2.71 -23.40
CA GLU A 1010 30.55 -2.54 -23.41
C GLU A 1010 31.28 -3.69 -22.72
N LEU A 1011 30.80 -4.12 -21.54
CA LEU A 1011 31.38 -5.26 -20.82
C LEU A 1011 31.30 -6.56 -21.61
N LEU A 1012 30.17 -6.81 -22.27
CA LEU A 1012 30.00 -8.00 -23.11
C LEU A 1012 30.90 -7.92 -24.35
N LEU A 1013 31.00 -6.75 -25.01
CA LEU A 1013 31.84 -6.55 -26.19
C LEU A 1013 33.34 -6.74 -25.89
N ALA A 1014 33.79 -6.35 -24.69
CA ALA A 1014 35.17 -6.49 -24.26
C ALA A 1014 35.65 -7.95 -24.10
N THR A 1015 34.75 -8.94 -24.13
CA THR A 1015 35.09 -10.36 -23.93
C THR A 1015 35.68 -11.06 -25.16
N GLY A 1016 35.49 -10.51 -26.37
CA GLY A 1016 36.05 -11.04 -27.62
C GLY A 1016 35.35 -12.27 -28.23
N GLU A 1017 34.57 -13.03 -27.46
CA GLU A 1017 33.86 -14.25 -27.91
C GLU A 1017 32.35 -14.05 -28.18
N LEU A 1018 31.87 -12.80 -28.06
CA LEU A 1018 30.46 -12.46 -28.13
C LEU A 1018 29.90 -12.61 -29.55
N GLN A 1019 28.81 -13.37 -29.70
CA GLN A 1019 28.00 -13.39 -30.90
C GLN A 1019 27.16 -12.10 -30.98
N LEU A 1020 27.42 -11.29 -32.01
CA LEU A 1020 26.75 -10.00 -32.20
C LEU A 1020 25.39 -10.11 -32.91
N GLU A 1021 25.19 -11.20 -33.67
CA GLU A 1021 23.98 -11.41 -34.48
C GLU A 1021 23.15 -12.65 -34.10
N PRO A 1022 22.96 -12.99 -32.80
CA PRO A 1022 22.02 -14.04 -32.45
C PRO A 1022 20.62 -13.59 -32.82
N VAL A 1023 19.91 -14.42 -33.58
CA VAL A 1023 18.50 -14.19 -33.86
C VAL A 1023 17.61 -14.76 -32.76
N ASP A 1024 16.56 -14.03 -32.42
CA ASP A 1024 15.47 -14.51 -31.59
C ASP A 1024 14.44 -15.32 -32.42
N HIS A 1025 13.32 -15.71 -31.78
CA HIS A 1025 12.26 -16.47 -32.46
C HIS A 1025 11.53 -15.71 -33.58
N ALA A 1026 11.67 -14.38 -33.67
CA ALA A 1026 11.13 -13.55 -34.76
C ALA A 1026 12.18 -13.30 -35.86
N GLY A 1027 13.39 -13.83 -35.71
CA GLY A 1027 14.51 -13.57 -36.61
C GLY A 1027 15.18 -12.21 -36.38
N GLY A 1028 14.85 -11.50 -35.30
CA GLY A 1028 15.42 -10.20 -34.97
C GLY A 1028 16.81 -10.33 -34.32
N THR A 1029 17.75 -9.47 -34.73
CA THR A 1029 19.10 -9.34 -34.15
C THR A 1029 19.13 -8.28 -33.05
N PRO A 1030 20.16 -8.25 -32.18
CA PRO A 1030 20.36 -7.15 -31.23
C PRO A 1030 20.36 -5.77 -31.88
N LEU A 1031 20.92 -5.62 -33.09
CA LEU A 1031 20.87 -4.36 -33.83
C LEU A 1031 19.43 -3.97 -34.21
N SER A 1032 18.60 -4.93 -34.64
CA SER A 1032 17.18 -4.67 -34.93
C SER A 1032 16.38 -4.30 -33.67
N ILE A 1033 16.70 -4.91 -32.52
CA ILE A 1033 16.10 -4.57 -31.22
C ILE A 1033 16.47 -3.15 -30.82
N ALA A 1034 17.76 -2.79 -30.95
CA ALA A 1034 18.23 -1.44 -30.69
C ALA A 1034 17.48 -0.44 -31.58
N ALA A 1035 17.42 -0.70 -32.89
CA ALA A 1035 16.75 0.17 -33.85
C ALA A 1035 15.25 0.35 -33.54
N ALA A 1036 14.58 -0.68 -33.01
CA ALA A 1036 13.16 -0.68 -32.64
C ALA A 1036 12.85 -0.13 -31.23
N LYS A 1037 13.84 0.37 -30.49
CA LYS A 1037 13.66 0.80 -29.08
C LYS A 1037 13.97 2.30 -28.91
N ARG A 1038 13.05 3.05 -28.29
CA ARG A 1038 13.29 4.45 -27.90
C ARG A 1038 14.42 4.53 -26.88
N GLY A 1039 15.37 5.45 -27.07
CA GLY A 1039 16.47 5.72 -26.12
C GLY A 1039 17.67 4.77 -26.21
N SER A 1040 17.70 3.89 -27.22
CA SER A 1040 18.78 2.91 -27.42
C SER A 1040 19.98 3.43 -28.23
N LEU A 1041 20.04 4.73 -28.56
CA LEU A 1041 21.05 5.29 -29.47
C LEU A 1041 22.48 4.88 -29.09
N GLN A 1042 22.82 4.91 -27.80
CA GLN A 1042 24.15 4.51 -27.32
C GLN A 1042 24.43 3.02 -27.53
N THR A 1043 23.47 2.13 -27.26
CA THR A 1043 23.65 0.70 -27.49
C THR A 1043 23.67 0.36 -28.98
N LEU A 1044 22.89 1.08 -29.79
CA LEU A 1044 22.93 1.01 -31.25
C LEU A 1044 24.31 1.42 -31.78
N GLN A 1045 24.84 2.56 -31.34
CA GLN A 1045 26.16 3.05 -31.76
C GLN A 1045 27.26 2.07 -31.35
N LEU A 1046 27.24 1.55 -30.11
CA LEU A 1046 28.20 0.54 -29.66
C LEU A 1046 28.19 -0.72 -30.54
N LEU A 1047 27.03 -1.13 -31.06
CA LEU A 1047 26.93 -2.27 -31.99
C LEU A 1047 27.49 -1.91 -33.37
N LEU A 1048 27.19 -0.72 -33.89
CA LEU A 1048 27.70 -0.24 -35.18
C LEU A 1048 29.22 -0.08 -35.17
N ASP A 1049 29.77 0.51 -34.11
CA ASP A 1049 31.20 0.75 -33.91
C ASP A 1049 32.03 -0.55 -33.91
N THR A 1050 31.40 -1.71 -33.70
CA THR A 1050 32.09 -3.01 -33.85
C THR A 1050 32.54 -3.30 -35.28
N GLY A 1051 31.88 -2.70 -36.30
CA GLY A 1051 32.09 -2.96 -37.72
C GLY A 1051 31.78 -4.39 -38.18
N LYS A 1052 31.20 -5.22 -37.31
CA LYS A 1052 30.98 -6.66 -37.51
C LYS A 1052 29.51 -7.05 -37.69
N VAL A 1053 28.58 -6.12 -37.45
CA VAL A 1053 27.15 -6.35 -37.59
C VAL A 1053 26.69 -6.08 -39.03
N ASP A 1054 25.77 -6.89 -39.54
CA ASP A 1054 25.10 -6.66 -40.82
C ASP A 1054 23.94 -5.68 -40.62
N VAL A 1055 24.18 -4.43 -40.99
CA VAL A 1055 23.20 -3.33 -40.89
C VAL A 1055 21.93 -3.55 -41.72
N ASN A 1056 21.97 -4.47 -42.69
CA ASN A 1056 20.85 -4.82 -43.56
C ASN A 1056 20.22 -6.17 -43.23
N ARG A 1057 20.60 -6.80 -42.10
CA ARG A 1057 20.09 -8.12 -41.74
C ARG A 1057 18.56 -8.13 -41.67
N ARG A 1058 17.94 -9.06 -42.36
CA ARG A 1058 16.48 -9.17 -42.47
C ARG A 1058 15.93 -10.17 -41.44
N CYS A 1059 14.85 -9.80 -40.73
CA CYS A 1059 14.11 -10.71 -39.86
C CYS A 1059 13.21 -11.67 -40.66
N LEU A 1060 12.40 -12.51 -40.00
CA LEU A 1060 11.48 -13.45 -40.67
C LEU A 1060 10.41 -12.75 -41.54
N GLU A 1061 10.03 -11.52 -41.18
CA GLU A 1061 9.13 -10.68 -41.98
C GLU A 1061 9.87 -9.93 -43.10
N GLY A 1062 11.18 -10.13 -43.22
CA GLY A 1062 12.00 -9.46 -44.22
C GLY A 1062 12.36 -8.00 -43.90
N ARG A 1063 12.03 -7.50 -42.70
CA ARG A 1063 12.34 -6.12 -42.25
C ARG A 1063 13.81 -5.98 -41.82
N THR A 1064 14.41 -4.82 -42.11
CA THR A 1064 15.77 -4.42 -41.71
C THR A 1064 15.75 -3.53 -40.45
N PRO A 1065 16.87 -3.37 -39.72
CA PRO A 1065 16.97 -2.39 -38.62
C PRO A 1065 16.51 -0.98 -39.01
N LEU A 1066 16.90 -0.49 -40.20
CA LEU A 1066 16.45 0.81 -40.70
C LEU A 1066 14.93 0.89 -40.85
N SER A 1067 14.28 -0.16 -41.35
CA SER A 1067 12.82 -0.21 -41.46
C SER A 1067 12.10 -0.28 -40.11
N TYR A 1068 12.76 -0.78 -39.05
CA TYR A 1068 12.23 -0.72 -37.69
C TYR A 1068 12.35 0.69 -37.10
N ALA A 1069 13.53 1.31 -37.17
CA ALA A 1069 13.72 2.68 -36.69
C ALA A 1069 12.79 3.67 -37.40
N ALA A 1070 12.65 3.53 -38.72
CA ALA A 1070 11.79 4.38 -39.54
C ALA A 1070 10.29 4.19 -39.23
N GLY A 1071 9.84 2.94 -39.09
CA GLY A 1071 8.45 2.62 -38.76
C GLY A 1071 8.02 2.99 -37.33
N GLN A 1072 8.96 3.38 -36.47
CA GLN A 1072 8.70 3.87 -35.11
C GLN A 1072 9.00 5.38 -34.95
N GLY A 1073 9.52 6.05 -35.99
CA GLY A 1073 9.88 7.47 -35.95
C GLY A 1073 11.09 7.79 -35.07
N TYR A 1074 12.02 6.85 -34.86
CA TYR A 1074 13.21 7.08 -34.04
C TYR A 1074 14.33 7.74 -34.84
N ILE A 1075 14.23 9.06 -35.01
CA ILE A 1075 15.12 9.88 -35.86
C ILE A 1075 16.60 9.60 -35.57
N ASP A 1076 17.04 9.67 -34.31
CA ASP A 1076 18.46 9.50 -33.97
C ASP A 1076 19.00 8.13 -34.41
N ASN A 1077 18.19 7.08 -34.28
CA ASN A 1077 18.54 5.73 -34.72
C ASN A 1077 18.58 5.63 -36.26
N VAL A 1078 17.66 6.31 -36.95
CA VAL A 1078 17.66 6.42 -38.41
C VAL A 1078 18.92 7.14 -38.89
N GLU A 1079 19.25 8.28 -38.30
CA GLU A 1079 20.45 9.04 -38.63
C GLU A 1079 21.74 8.24 -38.38
N ALA A 1080 21.82 7.52 -37.27
CA ALA A 1080 22.96 6.65 -36.98
C ALA A 1080 23.11 5.54 -38.02
N LEU A 1081 22.02 4.85 -38.38
CA LEU A 1081 22.05 3.79 -39.40
C LEU A 1081 22.35 4.32 -40.81
N LEU A 1082 21.91 5.54 -41.16
CA LEU A 1082 22.18 6.15 -42.46
C LEU A 1082 23.64 6.60 -42.64
N LYS A 1083 24.41 6.72 -41.55
CA LYS A 1083 25.86 7.01 -41.63
C LYS A 1083 26.69 5.80 -42.06
N GLU A 1084 26.13 4.60 -41.99
CA GLU A 1084 26.83 3.37 -42.33
C GLU A 1084 26.95 3.20 -43.86
N GLU A 1085 28.17 3.08 -44.37
CA GLU A 1085 28.46 3.07 -45.82
C GLU A 1085 27.70 1.98 -46.60
N LYS A 1086 27.44 0.84 -45.96
CA LYS A 1086 26.81 -0.33 -46.59
C LYS A 1086 25.29 -0.38 -46.43
N ILE A 1087 24.65 0.65 -45.88
CA ILE A 1087 23.19 0.63 -45.62
C ILE A 1087 22.38 0.58 -46.93
N ASP A 1088 21.46 -0.40 -47.04
CA ASP A 1088 20.49 -0.48 -48.12
C ASP A 1088 19.18 0.18 -47.71
N ILE A 1089 19.04 1.45 -48.10
CA ILE A 1089 17.86 2.27 -47.82
C ILE A 1089 16.58 1.76 -48.51
N ASN A 1090 16.72 0.96 -49.57
CA ASN A 1090 15.62 0.52 -50.45
C ASN A 1090 15.24 -0.95 -50.24
N SER A 1091 15.82 -1.62 -49.24
CA SER A 1091 15.47 -3.01 -48.92
C SER A 1091 13.97 -3.14 -48.62
N ARG A 1092 13.32 -4.08 -49.31
CA ARG A 1092 11.87 -4.35 -49.21
C ARG A 1092 11.59 -5.53 -48.30
N ASP A 1093 10.60 -5.46 -47.42
CA ASP A 1093 10.14 -6.57 -46.59
C ASP A 1093 9.29 -7.60 -47.39
N CYS A 1094 8.75 -8.63 -46.73
CA CYS A 1094 7.95 -9.66 -47.41
C CYS A 1094 6.63 -9.13 -48.01
N THR A 1095 6.20 -7.94 -47.60
CA THR A 1095 5.03 -7.21 -48.13
C THR A 1095 5.42 -6.14 -49.16
N GLY A 1096 6.69 -6.06 -49.55
CA GLY A 1096 7.20 -5.09 -50.51
C GLY A 1096 7.55 -3.73 -49.91
N ARG A 1097 7.44 -3.54 -48.59
CA ARG A 1097 7.62 -2.23 -47.93
C ARG A 1097 9.09 -1.91 -47.65
N THR A 1098 9.52 -0.70 -48.00
CA THR A 1098 10.82 -0.10 -47.63
C THR A 1098 10.75 0.65 -46.30
N ALA A 1099 11.89 1.09 -45.76
CA ALA A 1099 11.93 1.95 -44.57
C ALA A 1099 11.10 3.24 -44.74
N LEU A 1100 11.12 3.85 -45.92
CA LEU A 1100 10.32 5.04 -46.23
C LEU A 1100 8.82 4.73 -46.19
N THR A 1101 8.39 3.60 -46.78
CA THR A 1101 6.97 3.19 -46.71
C THR A 1101 6.51 2.88 -45.29
N TRP A 1102 7.39 2.40 -44.41
CA TRP A 1102 7.09 2.20 -42.99
C TRP A 1102 6.95 3.53 -42.23
N ALA A 1103 7.80 4.53 -42.52
CA ALA A 1103 7.67 5.88 -41.94
C ALA A 1103 6.36 6.57 -42.38
N LEU A 1104 6.02 6.48 -43.68
CA LEU A 1104 4.77 7.02 -44.23
C LEU A 1104 3.53 6.33 -43.65
N ARG A 1105 3.59 5.00 -43.46
CA ARG A 1105 2.53 4.26 -42.77
C ARG A 1105 2.40 4.73 -41.32
N GLY A 1106 3.50 5.00 -40.63
CA GLY A 1106 3.50 5.60 -39.29
C GLY A 1106 2.73 6.93 -39.25
N LEU A 1107 2.94 7.82 -40.22
CA LEU A 1107 2.15 9.06 -40.37
C LEU A 1107 0.66 8.79 -40.58
N LYS A 1108 0.32 7.86 -41.48
CA LYS A 1108 -1.07 7.52 -41.77
C LYS A 1108 -1.77 6.89 -40.56
N ASP A 1109 -1.09 6.00 -39.86
CA ASP A 1109 -1.60 5.36 -38.66
C ASP A 1109 -1.76 6.39 -37.53
N LEU A 1110 -0.86 7.39 -37.44
CA LEU A 1110 -0.98 8.53 -36.51
C LEU A 1110 -2.25 9.36 -36.77
N GLU A 1111 -2.60 9.61 -38.05
CA GLU A 1111 -3.83 10.32 -38.41
C GLU A 1111 -5.10 9.55 -37.99
N THR A 1112 -5.08 8.21 -38.05
CA THR A 1112 -6.21 7.39 -37.58
C THR A 1112 -6.34 7.39 -36.04
N MET A 1113 -5.23 7.60 -35.33
CA MET A 1113 -5.18 7.66 -33.86
C MET A 1113 -5.23 9.07 -33.31
N ALA A 1114 -5.24 10.10 -34.17
CA ALA A 1114 -5.40 11.50 -33.80
C ALA A 1114 -6.55 11.77 -32.81
N PRO A 1115 -7.70 11.05 -32.84
CA PRO A 1115 -8.77 11.21 -31.84
C PRO A 1115 -8.47 10.60 -30.46
N LEU A 1116 -7.49 9.71 -30.36
CA LEU A 1116 -7.15 8.91 -29.17
C LEU A 1116 -5.83 9.34 -28.53
N MET A 1117 -5.09 10.24 -29.17
CA MET A 1117 -3.80 10.77 -28.73
C MET A 1117 -3.93 12.26 -28.46
N ASP A 1118 -3.15 12.75 -27.52
CA ASP A 1118 -3.11 14.18 -27.29
C ASP A 1118 -2.32 14.93 -28.36
N LEU A 1119 -2.65 16.22 -28.51
CA LEU A 1119 -2.11 17.05 -29.57
C LEU A 1119 -0.58 17.19 -29.48
N ALA A 1120 0.00 17.21 -28.27
CA ALA A 1120 1.45 17.35 -28.08
C ALA A 1120 2.20 16.07 -28.52
N SER A 1121 1.76 14.90 -28.05
CA SER A 1121 2.31 13.61 -28.46
C SER A 1121 2.09 13.35 -29.95
N MET A 1122 0.93 13.77 -30.48
CA MET A 1122 0.65 13.72 -31.91
C MET A 1122 1.60 14.64 -32.68
N GLN A 1123 1.83 15.87 -32.23
CA GLN A 1123 2.75 16.80 -32.88
C GLN A 1123 4.21 16.31 -32.81
N GLU A 1124 4.65 15.75 -31.68
CA GLU A 1124 5.99 15.17 -31.54
C GLU A 1124 6.18 13.98 -32.47
N LEU A 1125 5.24 13.03 -32.50
CA LEU A 1125 5.33 11.86 -33.37
C LEU A 1125 5.17 12.24 -34.85
N ARG A 1126 4.26 13.18 -35.16
CA ARG A 1126 4.10 13.73 -36.51
C ARG A 1126 5.39 14.36 -36.97
N TRP A 1127 5.98 15.24 -36.16
CA TRP A 1127 7.28 15.84 -36.44
C TRP A 1127 8.36 14.77 -36.62
N ALA A 1128 8.39 13.76 -35.75
CA ALA A 1128 9.40 12.71 -35.82
C ALA A 1128 9.29 11.87 -37.09
N TYR A 1129 8.07 11.48 -37.48
CA TYR A 1129 7.84 10.76 -38.73
C TYR A 1129 8.04 11.65 -39.96
N GLU A 1130 7.59 12.91 -39.97
CA GLU A 1130 7.82 13.88 -41.05
C GLU A 1130 9.33 14.08 -41.27
N LYS A 1131 10.09 14.27 -40.20
CA LYS A 1131 11.56 14.38 -40.25
C LYS A 1131 12.21 13.09 -40.74
N THR A 1132 11.73 11.93 -40.30
CA THR A 1132 12.21 10.62 -40.78
C THR A 1132 11.96 10.45 -42.28
N VAL A 1133 10.79 10.85 -42.77
CA VAL A 1133 10.44 10.85 -44.21
C VAL A 1133 11.34 11.81 -44.98
N GLU A 1134 11.57 13.02 -44.46
CA GLU A 1134 12.47 14.01 -45.05
C GLU A 1134 13.90 13.46 -45.17
N LEU A 1135 14.43 12.88 -44.09
CA LEU A 1135 15.77 12.26 -44.05
C LEU A 1135 15.90 11.14 -45.09
N LEU A 1136 14.97 10.17 -45.09
CA LEU A 1136 15.01 9.03 -46.02
C LEU A 1136 14.83 9.49 -47.48
N SER A 1137 14.00 10.49 -47.75
CA SER A 1137 13.81 11.05 -49.09
C SER A 1137 15.06 11.78 -49.59
N SER A 1138 15.75 12.51 -48.69
CA SER A 1138 16.97 13.27 -49.03
C SER A 1138 18.14 12.39 -49.46
N VAL A 1139 18.17 11.12 -49.00
CA VAL A 1139 19.20 10.13 -49.36
C VAL A 1139 18.78 9.20 -50.50
N GLY A 1140 17.67 9.49 -51.18
CA GLY A 1140 17.26 8.78 -52.41
C GLY A 1140 16.45 7.50 -52.20
N ALA A 1141 15.74 7.34 -51.07
CA ALA A 1141 14.88 6.18 -50.80
C ALA A 1141 13.55 6.15 -51.60
N VAL A 1142 13.46 6.83 -52.74
CA VAL A 1142 12.22 7.05 -53.51
C VAL A 1142 11.99 5.91 -54.52
N THR A 1143 10.86 5.22 -54.43
CA THR A 1143 10.37 4.29 -55.47
C THR A 1143 9.16 4.87 -56.21
N GLU A 1144 8.82 4.36 -57.41
CA GLU A 1144 7.61 4.76 -58.15
C GLU A 1144 6.32 4.64 -57.30
N GLU A 1145 6.24 3.65 -56.40
CA GLU A 1145 5.14 3.48 -55.43
C GLU A 1145 5.11 4.54 -54.33
N THR A 1146 6.19 5.31 -54.12
CA THR A 1146 6.25 6.40 -53.14
C THR A 1146 5.88 7.76 -53.74
N GLN A 1147 5.93 7.87 -55.06
CA GLN A 1147 5.47 9.06 -55.80
C GLN A 1147 3.96 9.06 -56.03
N GLN A 1148 3.31 7.88 -55.97
CA GLN A 1148 1.85 7.71 -55.92
C GLN A 1148 1.34 7.80 -54.49
#